data_AF-Q3AUE5-F1
#
_entry.id   AF-Q3AUE5-F1
#
_cell.length_a   1.000
_cell.length_b   1.000
_cell.length_c   1.000
_cell.angle_alpha   90.00
_cell.angle_beta   90.00
_cell.angle_gamma   90.00
#
_symmetry.space_group_name_H-M   'P 1'
#
loop_
_entity.id
_entity.type
_entity.pdbx_description
1 polymer ?
#
loop_
_entity_poly.entity_id
_entity_poly.type
_entity_poly.pdbx_seq_one_letter_code
_entity_poly.pdbx_strand_id
1 'polypeptide(L)'
;MPRPKIPFFYSLIALALIIGVQLAFFWSGSTPEVPYSTFRSLIAENKVESVKLAPEKIMVQLKQGVTVSVGAAEGDQPSVSAPKSSSKPSNELVVTPVRDDKLIELLESKGVRYQGVQGNSWIGELLQWIIPFGLLLGMYFFVFRRMGGPGSQFMNIGKNKAALYENFDEHTRITFKDVAGLDEAKAEVMEVVDFLKDPKKYTTLGGKLPKGVLLVGPPGTGKTLLAKAVAGEADVPFFSLSGSDFVEMFVGVGAARVRDLFKQAKEKAPCIIFIDEIDAVGRSRGKGVMMGANDERENTLNQLLVEMDGFATDKGVILIAATNRPDVLDSALLRPGRFDRQIMVDKPDLKGRVDILKVHTKSLSLGNDVNLKTLASQTPGFAGAEIANAANEAALLASRRNKQTIDMKDFEDAIERVVAGLEKKNKVINPRERQIVAYHEAGHAIVSWMMVENDPVQKISIVPRGMSALGYTMNIPLEDRYLMTRRELFARICGLLGGRIAEQVIFGEISTGAQNDLEKVTSIAYNMVMVYGMSEKLGNISFYDSHNSGYGMEKKYGEETARLIDQEVRHIIEEARVAVLELLAEHRDKLERLASELLQKEMLQQSQIEEILGKRPGGNLFPSSYDDVEEVEVDAAPSVTCEAAVVENGTAVSATTDKAKSQLSPCEQKALEEAVARIQRAREQREAQQQQQNPPSEV
;
A
#
# COMPACT_ATOMS: atom_id res chain seq x y z
N MET A 1 60.04 -3.17 15.20
CA MET A 1 59.33 -4.47 15.27
C MET A 1 57.83 -4.23 15.29
N PRO A 2 57.05 -4.70 14.30
CA PRO A 2 55.59 -4.59 14.37
C PRO A 2 55.04 -5.70 15.29
N ARG A 3 54.26 -5.30 16.30
CA ARG A 3 53.60 -6.24 17.22
C ARG A 3 52.53 -7.05 16.45
N PRO A 4 52.40 -8.37 16.68
CA PRO A 4 51.42 -9.18 15.96
C PRO A 4 50.00 -8.66 16.18
N LYS A 5 49.25 -8.50 15.09
CA LYS A 5 47.82 -8.22 15.09
C LYS A 5 47.11 -9.54 15.40
N ILE A 6 46.83 -9.81 16.67
CA ILE A 6 45.84 -10.84 17.00
C ILE A 6 44.50 -10.29 16.48
N PRO A 7 43.81 -10.97 15.55
CA PRO A 7 42.54 -10.46 15.03
C PRO A 7 41.50 -10.43 16.15
N PHE A 8 40.69 -9.38 16.15
CA PHE A 8 39.62 -9.07 17.13
C PHE A 8 38.69 -10.27 17.43
N PHE A 9 38.59 -11.19 16.48
CA PHE A 9 37.85 -12.44 16.59
C PHE A 9 38.33 -13.34 17.75
N TYR A 10 39.64 -13.46 18.00
CA TYR A 10 40.15 -14.30 19.09
C TYR A 10 39.84 -13.73 20.48
N SER A 11 39.80 -12.40 20.65
CA SER A 11 39.37 -11.78 21.91
C SER A 11 37.89 -12.01 22.20
N LEU A 12 37.05 -12.03 21.15
CA LEU A 12 35.62 -12.28 21.26
C LEU A 12 35.32 -13.72 21.63
N ILE A 13 36.06 -14.68 21.04
CA ILE A 13 35.99 -16.10 21.41
C ILE A 13 36.44 -16.32 22.85
N ALA A 14 37.53 -15.68 23.28
CA ALA A 14 38.00 -15.81 24.66
C ALA A 14 36.96 -15.28 25.66
N LEU A 15 36.32 -14.15 25.36
CA LEU A 15 35.23 -13.60 26.18
C LEU A 15 34.01 -14.54 26.21
N ALA A 16 33.59 -15.07 25.06
CA ALA A 16 32.49 -16.02 24.98
C ALA A 16 32.77 -17.31 25.77
N LEU A 17 34.01 -17.78 25.76
CA LEU A 17 34.45 -18.97 26.50
C LEU A 17 34.46 -18.72 28.01
N ILE A 18 34.91 -17.53 28.45
CA ILE A 18 34.87 -17.12 29.87
C ILE A 18 33.42 -17.01 30.36
N ILE A 19 32.53 -16.38 29.57
CA ILE A 19 31.10 -16.27 29.88
C ILE A 19 30.46 -17.67 29.92
N GLY A 20 30.81 -18.55 28.97
CA GLY A 20 30.33 -19.93 28.93
C GLY A 20 30.75 -20.73 30.17
N VAL A 21 31.99 -20.57 30.64
CA VAL A 21 32.47 -21.22 31.88
C VAL A 21 31.74 -20.65 33.11
N GLN A 22 31.50 -19.33 33.17
CA GLN A 22 30.72 -18.73 34.27
C GLN A 22 29.26 -19.23 34.28
N LEU A 23 28.61 -19.28 33.11
CA LEU A 23 27.25 -19.80 32.99
C LEU A 23 27.17 -21.27 33.39
N ALA A 24 28.17 -22.08 33.02
CA ALA A 24 28.23 -23.49 33.42
C ALA A 24 28.39 -23.66 34.95
N PHE A 25 29.18 -22.81 35.60
CA PHE A 25 29.29 -22.80 37.07
C PHE A 25 28.00 -22.30 37.75
N PHE A 26 27.31 -21.32 37.15
CA PHE A 26 26.03 -20.82 37.66
C PHE A 26 24.90 -21.85 37.51
N TRP A 27 25.01 -22.75 36.53
CA TRP A 27 24.06 -23.87 36.32
C TRP A 27 24.36 -25.13 37.15
N SER A 28 25.37 -25.10 38.01
CA SER A 28 25.56 -26.13 39.04
C SER A 28 24.35 -26.10 40.00
N GLY A 29 23.45 -27.06 39.83
CA GLY A 29 22.12 -27.08 40.44
C GLY A 29 22.08 -26.83 41.95
N SER A 30 21.12 -25.99 42.36
CA SER A 30 20.81 -25.71 43.76
C SER A 30 20.26 -26.96 44.45
N THR A 31 20.85 -27.36 45.59
CA THR A 31 20.25 -28.35 46.48
C THR A 31 18.94 -27.81 47.06
N PRO A 32 17.85 -28.60 47.11
CA PRO A 32 16.56 -28.11 47.58
C PRO A 32 16.58 -27.77 49.07
N GLU A 33 16.09 -26.58 49.40
CA GLU A 33 15.93 -26.11 50.77
C GLU A 33 14.55 -26.50 51.32
N VAL A 34 14.51 -27.06 52.53
CA VAL A 34 13.28 -27.58 53.15
C VAL A 34 13.01 -26.86 54.47
N PRO A 35 11.75 -26.49 54.79
CA PRO A 35 11.41 -25.88 56.07
C PRO A 35 11.83 -26.73 57.28
N TYR A 36 12.26 -26.08 58.36
CA TYR A 36 12.71 -26.75 59.58
C TYR A 36 11.63 -27.66 60.21
N SER A 37 10.34 -27.30 60.06
CA SER A 37 9.22 -28.12 60.52
C SER A 37 9.13 -29.46 59.78
N THR A 38 9.31 -29.45 58.46
CA THR A 38 9.34 -30.65 57.61
C THR A 38 10.58 -31.49 57.90
N PHE A 39 11.71 -30.85 58.19
CA PHE A 39 12.90 -31.57 58.66
C PHE A 39 12.64 -32.33 59.97
N ARG A 40 11.99 -31.68 60.94
CA ARG A 40 11.63 -32.31 62.21
C ARG A 40 10.66 -33.49 62.02
N SER A 41 9.69 -33.38 61.11
CA SER A 41 8.80 -34.50 60.77
C SER A 41 9.54 -35.66 60.12
N LEU A 42 10.49 -35.37 59.22
CA LEU A 42 11.33 -36.40 58.58
C LEU A 42 12.19 -37.17 59.58
N ILE A 43 12.68 -36.52 60.65
CA ILE A 43 13.38 -37.21 61.73
C ILE A 43 12.40 -38.05 62.57
N ALA A 44 11.22 -37.52 62.90
CA ALA A 44 10.20 -38.27 63.65
C ALA A 44 9.77 -39.55 62.93
N GLU A 45 9.64 -39.49 61.59
CA GLU A 45 9.32 -40.59 60.68
C GLU A 45 10.51 -41.54 60.37
N ASN A 46 11.70 -41.30 60.94
CA ASN A 46 12.91 -42.12 60.77
C ASN A 46 13.42 -42.22 59.31
N LYS A 47 13.19 -41.16 58.51
CA LYS A 47 13.58 -41.07 57.09
C LYS A 47 14.98 -40.47 56.86
N VAL A 48 15.59 -39.94 57.91
CA VAL A 48 16.93 -39.31 57.89
C VAL A 48 18.00 -40.33 58.23
N GLU A 49 19.11 -40.34 57.47
CA GLU A 49 20.27 -41.21 57.69
C GLU A 49 21.37 -40.50 58.49
N SER A 50 21.75 -39.29 58.09
CA SER A 50 22.75 -38.50 58.80
C SER A 50 22.51 -37.00 58.64
N VAL A 51 22.98 -36.24 59.64
CA VAL A 51 22.83 -34.78 59.69
C VAL A 51 24.18 -34.13 59.93
N LYS A 52 24.59 -33.22 59.04
CA LYS A 52 25.76 -32.36 59.25
C LYS A 52 25.28 -31.00 59.72
N LEU A 53 25.68 -30.61 60.92
CA LEU A 53 25.32 -29.34 61.54
C LEU A 53 26.44 -28.33 61.23
N ALA A 54 26.16 -27.34 60.37
CA ALA A 54 26.99 -26.15 60.23
C ALA A 54 26.23 -24.94 60.82
N PRO A 55 26.95 -23.88 61.26
CA PRO A 55 26.32 -22.72 61.91
C PRO A 55 25.24 -22.03 61.05
N GLU A 56 25.40 -22.06 59.73
CA GLU A 56 24.52 -21.37 58.79
C GLU A 56 23.48 -22.29 58.13
N LYS A 57 23.78 -23.60 58.02
CA LYS A 57 22.97 -24.58 57.28
C LYS A 57 23.11 -25.97 57.90
N ILE A 58 21.99 -26.69 57.99
CA ILE A 58 21.95 -28.11 58.34
C ILE A 58 21.85 -28.90 57.04
N MET A 59 22.82 -29.77 56.76
CA MET A 59 22.79 -30.66 55.60
C MET A 59 22.28 -32.03 56.04
N VAL A 60 21.24 -32.51 55.37
CA VAL A 60 20.52 -33.72 55.74
C VAL A 60 20.66 -34.75 54.62
N GLN A 61 21.13 -35.94 54.97
CA GLN A 61 21.15 -37.09 54.08
C GLN A 61 19.95 -37.97 54.39
N LEU A 62 19.09 -38.22 53.40
CA LEU A 62 17.95 -39.13 53.50
C LEU A 62 18.37 -40.58 53.22
N LYS A 63 17.66 -41.53 53.84
CA LYS A 63 17.83 -42.96 53.51
C LYS A 63 17.42 -43.23 52.07
N GLN A 64 18.10 -44.16 51.39
CA GLN A 64 17.84 -44.50 49.99
C GLN A 64 16.36 -44.87 49.75
N GLY A 65 15.74 -44.26 48.73
CA GLY A 65 14.35 -44.52 48.33
C GLY A 65 13.31 -43.54 48.86
N VAL A 66 13.70 -42.55 49.67
CA VAL A 66 12.81 -41.47 50.14
C VAL A 66 12.89 -40.28 49.17
N THR A 67 11.78 -39.93 48.53
CA THR A 67 11.65 -38.70 47.75
C THR A 67 10.81 -37.68 48.51
N VAL A 68 11.32 -36.46 48.67
CA VAL A 68 10.62 -35.34 49.31
C VAL A 68 10.24 -34.34 48.22
N SER A 69 8.94 -34.21 47.95
CA SER A 69 8.42 -33.15 47.07
C SER A 69 8.36 -31.85 47.86
N VAL A 70 9.28 -30.92 47.58
CA VAL A 70 9.26 -29.58 48.16
C VAL A 70 8.25 -28.74 47.36
N GLY A 71 7.08 -28.48 47.94
CA GLY A 71 6.05 -27.64 47.34
C GLY A 71 6.47 -26.17 47.35
N ALA A 72 6.48 -25.53 46.20
CA ALA A 72 6.68 -24.08 46.07
C ALA A 72 5.53 -23.34 46.77
N ALA A 73 5.87 -22.47 47.73
CA ALA A 73 4.89 -21.63 48.42
C ALA A 73 4.26 -20.62 47.44
N GLU A 74 2.93 -20.50 47.51
CA GLU A 74 2.14 -19.47 46.82
C GLU A 74 2.55 -18.07 47.28
N GLY A 75 2.99 -17.24 46.33
CA GLY A 75 3.36 -15.85 46.53
C GLY A 75 3.35 -15.10 45.21
N ASP A 76 2.39 -14.20 45.07
CA ASP A 76 1.97 -13.48 43.87
C ASP A 76 3.00 -12.40 43.44
N GLN A 77 3.79 -12.67 42.39
CA GLN A 77 4.45 -11.66 41.52
C GLN A 77 4.73 -12.23 40.11
N PRO A 78 4.55 -11.44 39.03
CA PRO A 78 4.62 -11.92 37.65
C PRO A 78 6.07 -12.18 37.25
N SER A 79 6.43 -13.46 37.11
CA SER A 79 7.77 -13.88 36.73
C SER A 79 7.88 -14.10 35.22
N VAL A 80 8.85 -13.40 34.63
CA VAL A 80 9.47 -13.72 33.36
C VAL A 80 9.90 -15.19 33.39
N SER A 81 9.41 -15.95 32.43
CA SER A 81 9.60 -17.39 32.28
C SER A 81 11.07 -17.76 32.10
N ALA A 82 11.71 -18.20 33.19
CA ALA A 82 12.95 -18.98 33.15
C ALA A 82 12.61 -20.48 33.08
N PRO A 83 13.36 -21.29 32.31
CA PRO A 83 13.05 -22.71 32.12
C PRO A 83 13.14 -23.50 33.43
N LYS A 84 12.10 -24.30 33.68
CA LYS A 84 11.96 -25.20 34.83
C LYS A 84 13.15 -26.16 34.90
N SER A 85 14.05 -25.92 35.85
CA SER A 85 15.16 -26.83 36.18
C SER A 85 14.59 -28.12 36.78
N SER A 86 14.73 -29.22 36.04
CA SER A 86 14.54 -30.58 36.51
C SER A 86 15.49 -30.88 37.67
N SER A 87 15.01 -30.80 38.91
CA SER A 87 15.77 -31.28 40.08
C SER A 87 15.92 -32.80 39.98
N LYS A 88 17.14 -33.26 39.72
CA LYS A 88 17.50 -34.66 40.01
C LYS A 88 17.16 -34.92 41.48
N PRO A 89 16.62 -36.11 41.85
CA PRO A 89 16.42 -36.44 43.25
C PRO A 89 17.78 -36.50 43.94
N SER A 90 18.15 -35.41 44.62
CA SER A 90 19.30 -35.42 45.51
C SER A 90 18.82 -36.01 46.84
N ASN A 91 19.51 -37.05 47.33
CA ASN A 91 19.31 -37.55 48.70
C ASN A 91 19.80 -36.53 49.76
N GLU A 92 20.29 -35.39 49.31
CA GLU A 92 20.76 -34.26 50.10
C GLU A 92 19.72 -33.14 50.12
N LEU A 93 19.31 -32.76 51.33
CA LEU A 93 18.48 -31.60 51.62
C LEU A 93 19.26 -30.60 52.45
N VAL A 94 18.95 -29.32 52.28
CA VAL A 94 19.50 -28.23 53.09
C VAL A 94 18.37 -27.63 53.93
N VAL A 95 18.63 -27.37 55.21
CA VAL A 95 17.66 -26.80 56.15
C VAL A 95 18.31 -25.65 56.88
N THR A 96 17.61 -24.51 56.98
CA THR A 96 18.08 -23.39 57.81
C THR A 96 17.97 -23.76 59.31
N PRO A 97 19.05 -23.66 60.10
CA PRO A 97 18.99 -23.99 61.53
C PRO A 97 18.07 -23.04 62.29
N VAL A 98 17.12 -23.59 63.04
CA VAL A 98 16.32 -22.87 64.04
C VAL A 98 16.87 -23.26 65.42
N ARG A 99 16.94 -22.30 66.35
CA ARG A 99 17.38 -22.57 67.72
C ARG A 99 16.37 -23.49 68.41
N ASP A 100 16.70 -24.79 68.45
CA ASP A 100 15.88 -25.85 69.01
C ASP A 100 16.72 -26.69 69.96
N ASP A 101 16.62 -26.39 71.25
CA ASP A 101 17.40 -27.04 72.30
C ASP A 101 17.08 -28.55 72.43
N LYS A 102 15.98 -29.02 71.83
CA LYS A 102 15.55 -30.43 71.85
C LYS A 102 15.95 -31.22 70.59
N LEU A 103 16.61 -30.59 69.62
CA LEU A 103 16.98 -31.24 68.36
C LEU A 103 17.98 -32.39 68.57
N ILE A 104 18.97 -32.20 69.45
CA ILE A 104 19.99 -33.21 69.74
C ILE A 104 19.36 -34.43 70.42
N GLU A 105 18.47 -34.22 71.41
CA GLU A 105 17.71 -35.29 72.06
C GLU A 105 16.85 -36.08 71.04
N LEU A 106 16.24 -35.38 70.09
CA LEU A 106 15.41 -35.99 69.04
C LEU A 106 16.25 -36.85 68.07
N LEU A 107 17.44 -36.39 67.69
CA LEU A 107 18.38 -37.14 66.85
C LEU A 107 18.91 -38.39 67.57
N GLU A 108 19.24 -38.27 68.86
CA GLU A 108 19.67 -39.41 69.69
C GLU A 108 18.55 -40.44 69.89
N SER A 109 17.31 -40.00 70.16
CA SER A 109 16.16 -40.89 70.36
C SER A 109 15.82 -41.77 69.15
N LYS A 110 16.21 -41.33 67.94
CA LYS A 110 15.98 -42.04 66.68
C LYS A 110 17.25 -42.68 66.10
N GLY A 111 18.39 -42.53 66.78
CA GLY A 111 19.67 -43.13 66.38
C GLY A 111 20.28 -42.52 65.11
N VAL A 112 20.04 -41.25 64.83
CA VAL A 112 20.57 -40.55 63.63
C VAL A 112 22.00 -40.08 63.87
N ARG A 113 22.94 -40.36 62.96
CA ARG A 113 24.34 -39.91 63.08
C ARG A 113 24.43 -38.41 62.78
N TYR A 114 25.03 -37.63 63.68
CA TYR A 114 25.28 -36.21 63.45
C TYR A 114 26.76 -35.83 63.58
N GLN A 115 27.20 -34.86 62.77
CA GLN A 115 28.59 -34.34 62.78
C GLN A 115 28.59 -32.81 62.64
N GLY A 116 29.44 -32.12 63.40
CA GLY A 116 29.70 -30.69 63.21
C GLY A 116 30.70 -30.44 62.08
N VAL A 117 30.38 -29.53 61.16
CA VAL A 117 31.29 -29.12 60.07
C VAL A 117 31.58 -27.62 60.20
N GLN A 118 32.85 -27.20 60.04
CA GLN A 118 33.18 -25.77 59.99
C GLN A 118 32.61 -25.14 58.71
N GLY A 119 31.98 -23.98 58.85
CA GLY A 119 31.45 -23.21 57.73
C GLY A 119 32.55 -22.74 56.79
N ASN A 120 32.21 -22.61 55.49
CA ASN A 120 33.11 -22.10 54.47
C ASN A 120 33.69 -20.74 54.87
N SER A 121 34.98 -20.53 54.60
CA SER A 121 35.62 -19.23 54.84
C SER A 121 35.11 -18.21 53.82
N TRP A 122 34.38 -17.19 54.29
CA TRP A 122 33.83 -16.07 53.50
C TRP A 122 34.84 -15.41 52.54
N ILE A 123 36.13 -15.44 52.90
CA ILE A 123 37.24 -14.95 52.07
C ILE A 123 37.43 -15.77 50.78
N GLY A 124 37.22 -17.10 50.83
CA GLY A 124 37.33 -17.96 49.66
C GLY A 124 36.22 -17.69 48.65
N GLU A 125 34.99 -17.47 49.13
CA GLU A 125 33.84 -17.15 48.29
C GLU A 125 33.97 -15.75 47.67
N LEU A 126 34.42 -14.76 48.44
CA LEU A 126 34.68 -13.41 47.93
C LEU A 126 35.75 -13.42 46.81
N LEU A 127 36.83 -14.18 47.00
CA LEU A 127 37.92 -14.25 46.03
C LEU A 127 37.49 -14.97 44.75
N GLN A 128 36.65 -16.00 44.86
CA GLN A 128 36.07 -16.72 43.72
C GLN A 128 35.15 -15.83 42.87
N TRP A 129 34.50 -14.83 43.47
CA TRP A 129 33.73 -13.82 42.72
C TRP A 129 34.62 -12.71 42.15
N ILE A 130 35.60 -12.20 42.91
CA ILE A 130 36.42 -11.06 42.47
C ILE A 130 37.35 -11.42 41.31
N ILE A 131 37.96 -12.61 41.30
CA ILE A 131 38.91 -13.02 40.26
C ILE A 131 38.30 -12.95 38.84
N PRO A 132 37.14 -13.55 38.55
CA PRO A 132 36.57 -13.49 37.21
C PRO A 132 36.09 -12.08 36.82
N PHE A 133 35.53 -11.29 37.75
CA PHE A 133 35.17 -9.90 37.47
C PHE A 133 36.40 -9.03 37.18
N GLY A 134 37.48 -9.21 37.95
CA GLY A 134 38.75 -8.51 37.74
C GLY A 134 39.41 -8.86 36.41
N LEU A 135 39.36 -10.14 36.01
CA LEU A 135 39.90 -10.59 34.72
C LEU A 135 39.09 -10.02 33.55
N LEU A 136 37.76 -9.96 33.68
CA LEU A 136 36.87 -9.35 32.69
C LEU A 136 37.14 -7.83 32.58
N LEU A 137 37.30 -7.13 33.71
CA LEU A 137 37.63 -5.71 33.73
C LEU A 137 39.01 -5.43 33.11
N GLY A 138 40.02 -6.26 33.40
CA GLY A 138 41.36 -6.15 32.83
C GLY A 138 41.37 -6.39 31.32
N MET A 139 40.62 -7.38 30.84
CA MET A 139 40.47 -7.66 29.42
C MET A 139 39.67 -6.55 28.71
N TYR A 140 38.62 -6.02 29.33
CA TYR A 140 37.86 -4.87 28.86
C TYR A 140 38.79 -3.67 28.67
N PHE A 141 39.61 -3.33 29.67
CA PHE A 141 40.55 -2.22 29.58
C PHE A 141 41.63 -2.44 28.51
N PHE A 142 42.09 -3.68 28.30
CA PHE A 142 43.08 -4.01 27.27
C PHE A 142 42.53 -3.90 25.84
N VAL A 143 41.29 -4.32 25.60
CA VAL A 143 40.62 -4.20 24.29
C VAL A 143 40.28 -2.74 23.98
N PHE A 144 39.72 -2.02 24.95
CA PHE A 144 39.37 -0.59 24.80
C PHE A 144 40.58 0.31 24.61
N ARG A 145 41.74 -0.05 25.14
CA ARG A 145 42.99 0.69 24.87
C ARG A 145 43.54 0.43 23.45
N ARG A 146 43.11 -0.65 22.77
CA ARG A 146 43.59 -1.04 21.44
C ARG A 146 42.64 -0.62 20.31
N MET A 147 41.35 -0.50 20.57
CA MET A 147 40.36 0.16 19.70
C MET A 147 40.35 1.65 20.04
N GLY A 148 41.05 2.46 19.24
CA GLY A 148 41.34 3.87 19.54
C GLY A 148 40.13 4.68 20.02
N GLY A 149 40.21 5.12 21.28
CA GLY A 149 39.48 6.24 21.86
C GLY A 149 37.95 6.08 21.96
N PRO A 150 37.34 6.30 23.14
CA PRO A 150 35.88 6.41 23.23
C PRO A 150 35.45 7.67 22.46
N GLY A 151 34.84 7.50 21.27
CA GLY A 151 34.12 8.60 20.59
C GLY A 151 34.26 8.71 19.07
N SER A 152 35.22 8.04 18.41
CA SER A 152 35.47 8.34 16.98
C SER A 152 34.51 7.67 15.99
N GLN A 153 33.88 6.53 16.35
CA GLN A 153 32.95 5.83 15.45
C GLN A 153 31.46 6.11 15.72
N PHE A 154 31.07 6.49 16.94
CA PHE A 154 29.67 6.80 17.24
C PHE A 154 29.21 8.17 16.69
N MET A 155 30.12 9.11 16.44
CA MET A 155 29.80 10.46 15.95
C MET A 155 29.51 10.56 14.44
N ASN A 156 29.68 9.49 13.66
CA ASN A 156 29.44 9.50 12.20
C ASN A 156 28.13 8.82 11.77
N ILE A 157 27.31 8.32 12.71
CA ILE A 157 26.03 7.62 12.42
C ILE A 157 24.87 8.59 12.08
N GLY A 158 25.07 9.91 12.19
CA GLY A 158 24.04 10.92 11.93
C GLY A 158 24.11 11.66 10.59
N LYS A 159 25.23 11.57 9.84
CA LYS A 159 25.41 12.37 8.61
C LYS A 159 24.61 11.79 7.45
N ASN A 160 23.73 12.59 6.86
CA ASN A 160 22.94 12.24 5.68
C ASN A 160 23.82 11.79 4.50
N LYS A 161 23.60 10.56 4.02
CA LYS A 161 23.97 10.13 2.66
C LYS A 161 22.85 10.51 1.69
N ALA A 162 22.37 11.76 1.74
CA ALA A 162 21.46 12.22 0.72
C ALA A 162 22.23 12.20 -0.61
N ALA A 163 21.67 11.56 -1.64
CA ALA A 163 22.20 11.64 -2.99
C ALA A 163 22.00 13.09 -3.46
N LEU A 164 22.99 13.91 -3.17
CA LEU A 164 23.05 15.29 -3.61
C LEU A 164 23.30 15.23 -5.12
N TYR A 165 22.24 15.39 -5.90
CA TYR A 165 22.38 15.64 -7.33
C TYR A 165 22.90 17.07 -7.49
N GLU A 166 24.20 17.24 -7.28
CA GLU A 166 24.89 18.49 -7.61
C GLU A 166 24.99 18.57 -9.13
N ASN A 167 24.15 19.44 -9.68
CA ASN A 167 24.06 19.78 -11.10
C ASN A 167 23.41 18.67 -11.92
N PHE A 168 22.21 18.95 -12.45
CA PHE A 168 21.74 18.26 -13.64
C PHE A 168 22.79 18.55 -14.73
N ASP A 169 23.61 17.56 -15.11
CA ASP A 169 24.26 17.63 -16.41
C ASP A 169 23.17 17.92 -17.44
N GLU A 170 23.42 18.79 -18.43
CA GLU A 170 22.44 19.19 -19.46
C GLU A 170 21.73 17.99 -20.12
N HIS A 171 22.35 16.80 -20.10
CA HIS A 171 21.84 15.55 -20.64
C HIS A 171 20.91 14.73 -19.72
N THR A 172 20.73 15.10 -18.45
CA THR A 172 19.89 14.38 -17.47
C THR A 172 18.75 15.22 -16.87
N ARG A 173 18.59 16.45 -17.37
CA ARG A 173 17.55 17.38 -16.92
C ARG A 173 16.18 16.94 -17.45
N ILE A 174 15.31 16.51 -16.53
CA ILE A 174 13.91 16.19 -16.82
C ILE A 174 13.10 17.48 -16.76
N THR A 175 12.27 17.73 -17.77
CA THR A 175 11.45 18.95 -17.90
C THR A 175 9.97 18.60 -18.07
N PHE A 176 9.08 19.59 -18.15
CA PHE A 176 7.65 19.32 -18.38
C PHE A 176 7.36 18.72 -19.77
N LYS A 177 8.33 18.72 -20.68
CA LYS A 177 8.24 18.03 -21.97
C LYS A 177 8.32 16.50 -21.84
N ASP A 178 8.96 16.01 -20.78
CA ASP A 178 9.16 14.58 -20.53
C ASP A 178 8.06 13.97 -19.64
N VAL A 179 7.18 14.82 -19.10
CA VAL A 179 5.97 14.43 -18.36
C VAL A 179 4.79 14.60 -19.32
N ALA A 180 3.88 13.63 -19.41
CA ALA A 180 2.70 13.72 -20.27
C ALA A 180 1.45 13.20 -19.54
N GLY A 181 0.26 13.62 -19.99
CA GLY A 181 -1.02 13.17 -19.45
C GLY A 181 -1.34 13.64 -18.02
N LEU A 182 -0.74 14.75 -17.58
CA LEU A 182 -0.91 15.34 -16.25
C LEU A 182 -1.12 16.86 -16.37
N ASP A 183 -1.99 17.30 -17.29
CA ASP A 183 -2.08 18.72 -17.66
C ASP A 183 -2.61 19.59 -16.51
N GLU A 184 -3.57 19.09 -15.72
CA GLU A 184 -4.09 19.77 -14.54
C GLU A 184 -3.03 19.88 -13.45
N ALA A 185 -2.38 18.76 -13.11
CA ALA A 185 -1.33 18.75 -12.09
C ALA A 185 -0.14 19.63 -12.50
N LYS A 186 0.21 19.67 -13.79
CA LYS A 186 1.22 20.59 -14.35
C LYS A 186 0.82 22.05 -14.16
N ALA A 187 -0.43 22.41 -14.48
CA ALA A 187 -0.91 23.78 -14.31
C ALA A 187 -0.80 24.24 -12.84
N GLU A 188 -1.09 23.37 -11.88
CA GLU A 188 -0.94 23.70 -10.45
C GLU A 188 0.53 23.83 -10.02
N VAL A 189 1.43 22.94 -10.49
CA VAL A 189 2.86 23.06 -10.15
C VAL A 189 3.58 24.19 -10.91
N MET A 190 3.03 24.68 -12.02
CA MET A 190 3.57 25.83 -12.75
C MET A 190 3.64 27.09 -11.85
N GLU A 191 2.69 27.27 -10.93
CA GLU A 191 2.76 28.37 -9.95
C GLU A 191 4.02 28.27 -9.07
N VAL A 192 4.40 27.05 -8.71
CA VAL A 192 5.60 26.77 -7.90
C VAL A 192 6.87 27.08 -8.69
N VAL A 193 6.89 26.74 -9.99
CA VAL A 193 8.00 27.05 -10.90
C VAL A 193 8.15 28.56 -11.10
N ASP A 194 7.05 29.26 -11.41
CA ASP A 194 7.04 30.70 -11.62
C ASP A 194 7.52 31.44 -10.36
N PHE A 195 7.12 30.94 -9.19
CA PHE A 195 7.58 31.45 -7.92
C PHE A 195 9.10 31.28 -7.73
N LEU A 196 9.65 30.09 -8.00
CA LEU A 196 11.09 29.84 -7.87
C LEU A 196 11.93 30.68 -8.83
N LYS A 197 11.38 31.00 -10.01
CA LYS A 197 12.00 31.89 -11.00
C LYS A 197 11.92 33.37 -10.62
N ASP A 198 10.76 33.84 -10.15
CA ASP A 198 10.56 35.23 -9.74
C ASP A 198 9.80 35.35 -8.39
N PRO A 199 10.51 35.22 -7.25
CA PRO A 199 9.90 35.37 -5.93
C PRO A 199 9.36 36.78 -5.63
N LYS A 200 9.87 37.81 -6.32
CA LYS A 200 9.53 39.22 -6.04
C LYS A 200 8.13 39.57 -6.50
N LYS A 201 7.69 38.98 -7.60
CA LYS A 201 6.33 39.15 -8.15
C LYS A 201 5.23 38.82 -7.14
N TYR A 202 5.43 37.79 -6.31
CA TYR A 202 4.44 37.34 -5.32
C TYR A 202 4.55 38.09 -3.98
N THR A 203 5.78 38.37 -3.55
CA THR A 203 6.04 39.06 -2.27
C THR A 203 5.63 40.54 -2.29
N THR A 204 5.75 41.22 -3.43
CA THR A 204 5.32 42.62 -3.60
C THR A 204 3.81 42.81 -3.43
N LEU A 205 3.02 41.81 -3.79
CA LEU A 205 1.55 41.80 -3.64
C LEU A 205 1.09 41.30 -2.27
N GLY A 206 2.02 41.01 -1.35
CA GLY A 206 1.70 40.47 -0.02
C GLY A 206 1.31 38.99 -0.02
N GLY A 207 1.53 38.28 -1.13
CA GLY A 207 1.28 36.85 -1.23
C GLY A 207 2.21 36.05 -0.32
N LYS A 208 1.64 35.10 0.44
CA LYS A 208 2.42 34.15 1.24
C LYS A 208 2.73 32.93 0.39
N LEU A 209 3.96 32.45 0.52
CA LEU A 209 4.44 31.31 -0.23
C LEU A 209 3.88 30.00 0.33
N PRO A 210 3.52 29.03 -0.54
CA PRO A 210 3.30 27.67 -0.09
C PRO A 210 4.63 27.10 0.41
N LYS A 211 4.67 26.66 1.66
CA LYS A 211 5.88 26.04 2.24
C LYS A 211 6.06 24.61 1.76
N GLY A 212 4.95 23.93 1.49
CA GLY A 212 4.93 22.55 1.07
C GLY A 212 3.80 22.21 0.10
N VAL A 213 4.11 21.29 -0.81
CA VAL A 213 3.20 20.71 -1.79
C VAL A 213 3.16 19.20 -1.58
N LEU A 214 1.98 18.63 -1.45
CA LEU A 214 1.77 17.19 -1.34
C LEU A 214 1.17 16.67 -2.66
N LEU A 215 1.93 15.83 -3.36
CA LEU A 215 1.48 15.09 -4.54
C LEU A 215 0.80 13.80 -4.07
N VAL A 216 -0.49 13.68 -4.36
CA VAL A 216 -1.32 12.56 -3.92
C VAL A 216 -1.80 11.80 -5.14
N GLY A 217 -1.69 10.47 -5.13
CA GLY A 217 -2.31 9.68 -6.19
C GLY A 217 -1.81 8.23 -6.23
N PRO A 218 -2.38 7.38 -7.09
CA PRO A 218 -1.98 5.98 -7.20
C PRO A 218 -0.49 5.80 -7.54
N PRO A 219 0.10 4.64 -7.23
CA PRO A 219 1.49 4.36 -7.60
C PRO A 219 1.66 4.38 -9.12
N GLY A 220 2.83 4.82 -9.59
CA GLY A 220 3.16 4.81 -11.02
C GLY A 220 2.53 5.91 -11.88
N THR A 221 1.84 6.91 -11.28
CA THR A 221 1.29 8.07 -12.01
C THR A 221 2.30 9.17 -12.32
N GLY A 222 3.57 9.00 -11.94
CA GLY A 222 4.63 9.95 -12.27
C GLY A 222 4.84 11.08 -11.25
N LYS A 223 4.39 10.94 -10.00
CA LYS A 223 4.61 11.94 -8.92
C LYS A 223 6.09 12.34 -8.77
N THR A 224 7.00 11.37 -8.69
CA THR A 224 8.44 11.60 -8.59
C THR A 224 9.00 12.26 -9.86
N LEU A 225 8.45 11.92 -11.04
CA LEU A 225 8.84 12.51 -12.32
C LEU A 225 8.40 13.97 -12.41
N LEU A 226 7.17 14.28 -11.96
CA LEU A 226 6.62 15.63 -11.90
C LEU A 226 7.46 16.51 -10.97
N ALA A 227 7.82 16.03 -9.78
CA ALA A 227 8.68 16.78 -8.86
C ALA A 227 10.07 17.10 -9.45
N LYS A 228 10.67 16.13 -10.16
CA LYS A 228 11.93 16.35 -10.89
C LYS A 228 11.77 17.36 -12.03
N ALA A 229 10.66 17.30 -12.76
CA ALA A 229 10.36 18.24 -13.84
C ALA A 229 10.16 19.66 -13.31
N VAL A 230 9.52 19.85 -12.15
CA VAL A 230 9.40 21.17 -11.50
C VAL A 230 10.77 21.77 -11.20
N ALA A 231 11.70 20.98 -10.65
CA ALA A 231 13.07 21.43 -10.39
C ALA A 231 13.84 21.73 -11.68
N GLY A 232 13.69 20.86 -12.68
CA GLY A 232 14.28 21.05 -14.00
C GLY A 232 13.71 22.25 -14.74
N GLU A 233 12.46 22.63 -14.53
CA GLU A 233 11.87 23.83 -15.14
C GLU A 233 12.27 25.10 -14.41
N ALA A 234 12.37 25.06 -13.08
CA ALA A 234 12.79 26.16 -12.24
C ALA A 234 14.31 26.40 -12.23
N ASP A 235 15.11 25.45 -12.72
CA ASP A 235 16.59 25.49 -12.71
C ASP A 235 17.19 25.58 -11.30
N VAL A 236 16.64 24.83 -10.35
CA VAL A 236 17.08 24.84 -8.94
C VAL A 236 17.61 23.48 -8.50
N PRO A 237 18.51 23.43 -7.49
CA PRO A 237 18.96 22.17 -6.89
C PRO A 237 17.78 21.31 -6.37
N PHE A 238 17.88 20.00 -6.58
CA PHE A 238 16.85 19.02 -6.19
C PHE A 238 17.43 17.99 -5.20
N PHE A 239 16.91 17.99 -3.98
CA PHE A 239 17.25 16.99 -2.96
C PHE A 239 16.17 15.90 -2.97
N SER A 240 16.53 14.65 -3.26
CA SER A 240 15.59 13.52 -3.27
C SER A 240 15.88 12.56 -2.11
N LEU A 241 14.89 12.32 -1.26
CA LEU A 241 14.97 11.36 -0.16
C LEU A 241 13.71 10.49 -0.13
N SER A 242 13.82 9.27 0.37
CA SER A 242 12.65 8.43 0.67
C SER A 242 12.21 8.64 2.12
N GLY A 243 10.91 8.62 2.38
CA GLY A 243 10.34 8.64 3.72
C GLY A 243 10.85 7.48 4.58
N SER A 244 11.14 6.34 3.96
CA SER A 244 11.75 5.19 4.64
C SER A 244 13.16 5.47 5.18
N ASP A 245 13.91 6.39 4.57
CA ASP A 245 15.29 6.73 4.99
C ASP A 245 15.34 7.42 6.35
N PHE A 246 14.19 7.86 6.86
CA PHE A 246 14.05 8.51 8.14
C PHE A 246 13.60 7.57 9.27
N VAL A 247 13.23 6.34 8.94
CA VAL A 247 12.75 5.33 9.90
C VAL A 247 13.89 4.34 10.17
N GLU A 248 14.49 4.43 11.36
CA GLU A 248 15.64 3.63 11.76
C GLU A 248 15.43 2.97 13.13
N MET A 249 16.20 1.91 13.42
CA MET A 249 16.11 1.21 14.72
C MET A 249 16.62 2.05 15.91
N PHE A 250 17.36 3.12 15.64
CA PHE A 250 17.98 3.95 16.66
C PHE A 250 17.19 5.25 16.85
N VAL A 251 16.65 5.42 18.06
CA VAL A 251 15.88 6.61 18.45
C VAL A 251 16.72 7.88 18.23
N GLY A 252 16.14 8.84 17.49
CA GLY A 252 16.73 10.17 17.29
C GLY A 252 17.67 10.29 16.08
N VAL A 253 18.01 9.18 15.39
CA VAL A 253 18.78 9.24 14.14
C VAL A 253 17.95 9.90 13.03
N GLY A 254 16.67 9.52 12.86
CA GLY A 254 15.77 10.13 11.90
C GLY A 254 15.63 11.65 12.11
N ALA A 255 15.38 12.09 13.35
CA ALA A 255 15.32 13.51 13.69
C ALA A 255 16.62 14.28 13.38
N ALA A 256 17.80 13.68 13.61
CA ALA A 256 19.07 14.29 13.24
C ALA A 256 19.22 14.44 11.71
N ARG A 257 18.83 13.43 10.93
CA ARG A 257 18.83 13.47 9.47
C ARG A 257 17.90 14.56 8.92
N VAL A 258 16.72 14.75 9.51
CA VAL A 258 15.81 15.84 9.14
C VAL A 258 16.48 17.20 9.36
N ARG A 259 17.10 17.43 10.52
CA ARG A 259 17.82 18.68 10.81
C ARG A 259 18.96 18.95 9.82
N ASP A 260 19.77 17.93 9.54
CA ASP A 260 20.90 18.05 8.61
C ASP A 260 20.43 18.32 7.17
N LEU A 261 19.34 17.67 6.72
CA LEU A 261 18.73 17.90 5.41
C LEU A 261 18.33 19.37 5.26
N PHE A 262 17.57 19.89 6.22
CA PHE A 262 17.11 21.26 6.17
C PHE A 262 18.24 22.28 6.32
N LYS A 263 19.30 21.95 7.06
CA LYS A 263 20.51 22.78 7.10
C LYS A 263 21.18 22.89 5.73
N GLN A 264 21.36 21.78 5.03
CA GLN A 264 21.95 21.76 3.69
C GLN A 264 21.07 22.49 2.66
N ALA A 265 19.75 22.32 2.74
CA ALA A 265 18.82 23.03 1.87
C ALA A 265 18.86 24.55 2.11
N LYS A 266 19.01 25.01 3.36
CA LYS A 266 19.20 26.43 3.70
C LYS A 266 20.47 27.02 3.07
N GLU A 267 21.55 26.23 2.98
CA GLU A 267 22.83 26.66 2.39
C GLU A 267 22.76 26.75 0.86
N LYS A 268 21.88 25.97 0.21
CA LYS A 268 21.72 25.90 -1.25
C LYS A 268 20.44 26.53 -1.79
N ALA A 269 19.80 27.40 -1.02
CA ALA A 269 18.55 28.03 -1.41
C ALA A 269 18.77 29.06 -2.55
N PRO A 270 17.84 29.19 -3.54
CA PRO A 270 16.56 28.48 -3.66
C PRO A 270 16.74 27.03 -4.11
N CYS A 271 15.97 26.11 -3.51
CA CYS A 271 16.04 24.68 -3.83
C CYS A 271 14.73 23.95 -3.53
N ILE A 272 14.60 22.73 -4.07
CA ILE A 272 13.47 21.83 -3.79
C ILE A 272 13.94 20.64 -2.98
N ILE A 273 13.22 20.34 -1.90
CA ILE A 273 13.36 19.09 -1.15
C ILE A 273 12.20 18.18 -1.54
N PHE A 274 12.48 17.01 -2.08
CA PHE A 274 11.51 15.98 -2.42
C PHE A 274 11.59 14.81 -1.45
N ILE A 275 10.46 14.47 -0.82
CA ILE A 275 10.32 13.29 0.04
C ILE A 275 9.28 12.35 -0.59
N ASP A 276 9.74 11.23 -1.14
CA ASP A 276 8.84 10.15 -1.60
C ASP A 276 8.32 9.33 -0.41
N GLU A 277 7.18 8.65 -0.57
CA GLU A 277 6.60 7.79 0.48
C GLU A 277 6.55 8.45 1.87
N ILE A 278 6.07 9.70 1.93
CA ILE A 278 6.01 10.47 3.18
C ILE A 278 5.15 9.77 4.25
N ASP A 279 4.25 8.86 3.85
CA ASP A 279 3.46 8.01 4.73
C ASP A 279 4.29 7.01 5.57
N ALA A 280 5.56 6.78 5.24
CA ALA A 280 6.50 6.04 6.08
C ALA A 280 6.81 6.77 7.40
N VAL A 281 6.96 8.10 7.38
CA VAL A 281 7.17 8.93 8.59
C VAL A 281 5.90 9.59 9.09
N GLY A 282 5.01 9.97 8.19
CA GLY A 282 3.89 10.86 8.43
C GLY A 282 2.56 10.21 8.77
N ARG A 283 2.46 8.88 8.96
CA ARG A 283 1.19 8.23 9.29
C ARG A 283 0.75 8.50 10.73
N SER A 284 -0.54 8.75 10.85
CA SER A 284 -1.25 9.07 12.07
C SER A 284 -1.16 7.94 13.09
N ARG A 285 -1.26 8.33 14.35
CA ARG A 285 -1.21 7.42 15.51
C ARG A 285 -2.27 6.34 15.36
N GLY A 286 -1.86 5.10 15.09
CA GLY A 286 -2.75 3.96 15.25
C GLY A 286 -3.01 3.74 16.74
N LYS A 287 -4.28 3.51 17.14
CA LYS A 287 -4.68 3.07 18.49
C LYS A 287 -4.19 1.62 18.79
N GLY A 288 -2.98 1.27 18.40
CA GLY A 288 -2.38 -0.06 18.54
C GLY A 288 -1.45 -0.14 19.75
N VAL A 289 -1.76 -1.05 20.66
CA VAL A 289 -1.16 -1.30 21.99
C VAL A 289 0.28 -1.88 21.95
N MET A 290 1.06 -1.62 20.90
CA MET A 290 2.48 -2.02 20.84
C MET A 290 3.37 -0.84 21.24
N MET A 291 3.63 -0.68 22.54
CA MET A 291 4.61 0.27 23.09
C MET A 291 6.01 -0.05 22.54
N GLY A 292 6.63 0.89 21.83
CA GLY A 292 8.08 0.90 21.57
C GLY A 292 8.51 1.17 20.12
N ALA A 293 7.70 0.83 19.10
CA ALA A 293 8.05 1.05 17.69
C ALA A 293 7.59 2.42 17.14
N ASN A 294 6.62 3.06 17.81
CA ASN A 294 6.04 4.32 17.35
C ASN A 294 6.87 5.55 17.75
N ASP A 295 7.73 5.44 18.77
CA ASP A 295 8.39 6.60 19.38
C ASP A 295 9.44 7.26 18.46
N GLU A 296 10.16 6.46 17.67
CA GLU A 296 11.18 6.98 16.74
C GLU A 296 10.55 7.76 15.60
N ARG A 297 9.53 7.16 14.99
CA ARG A 297 8.75 7.76 13.90
C ARG A 297 8.09 9.06 14.35
N GLU A 298 7.48 9.08 15.54
CA GLU A 298 6.84 10.28 16.10
C GLU A 298 7.86 11.40 16.34
N ASN A 299 9.03 11.06 16.87
CA ASN A 299 10.09 12.05 17.08
C ASN A 299 10.59 12.64 15.75
N THR A 300 10.79 11.80 14.74
CA THR A 300 11.21 12.24 13.42
C THR A 300 10.14 13.09 12.72
N LEU A 301 8.86 12.71 12.85
CA LEU A 301 7.73 13.50 12.36
C LEU A 301 7.66 14.87 13.03
N ASN A 302 7.73 14.93 14.36
CA ASN A 302 7.70 16.19 15.09
C ASN A 302 8.88 17.09 14.69
N GLN A 303 10.06 16.53 14.49
CA GLN A 303 11.22 17.29 14.02
C GLN A 303 11.00 17.87 12.61
N LEU A 304 10.35 17.12 11.71
CA LEU A 304 9.97 17.62 10.39
C LEU A 304 8.99 18.79 10.51
N LEU A 305 7.98 18.68 11.37
CA LEU A 305 7.01 19.75 11.64
C LEU A 305 7.67 21.02 12.19
N VAL A 306 8.61 20.86 13.14
CA VAL A 306 9.35 21.97 13.73
C VAL A 306 10.22 22.69 12.69
N GLU A 307 10.89 21.94 11.81
CA GLU A 307 11.65 22.56 10.72
C GLU A 307 10.69 23.31 9.77
N MET A 308 9.60 22.67 9.31
CA MET A 308 8.61 23.30 8.40
C MET A 308 8.03 24.62 8.95
N ASP A 309 7.66 24.63 10.22
CA ASP A 309 7.12 25.82 10.90
C ASP A 309 8.23 26.89 11.07
N GLY A 310 9.47 26.47 11.34
CA GLY A 310 10.64 27.32 11.58
C GLY A 310 11.21 28.05 10.37
N PHE A 311 10.75 27.77 9.14
CA PHE A 311 11.18 28.51 7.95
C PHE A 311 10.49 29.87 7.82
N ALA A 312 11.31 30.91 7.65
CA ALA A 312 10.87 32.13 7.00
C ALA A 312 10.70 31.83 5.49
N THR A 313 9.57 32.24 4.93
CA THR A 313 9.21 32.03 3.52
C THR A 313 10.08 32.83 2.54
N ASP A 314 11.04 33.63 3.02
CA ASP A 314 11.87 34.52 2.21
C ASP A 314 13.03 33.82 1.48
N LYS A 315 13.48 32.65 1.94
CA LYS A 315 14.66 31.95 1.37
C LYS A 315 14.38 31.09 0.14
N GLY A 316 13.12 30.90 -0.28
CA GLY A 316 12.80 30.14 -1.49
C GLY A 316 13.11 28.63 -1.42
N VAL A 317 12.92 28.02 -0.25
CA VAL A 317 13.01 26.56 -0.07
C VAL A 317 11.60 25.98 -0.08
N ILE A 318 11.34 25.00 -0.96
CA ILE A 318 10.02 24.39 -1.12
C ILE A 318 10.11 22.89 -0.84
N LEU A 319 9.21 22.39 0.00
CA LEU A 319 9.09 20.96 0.28
C LEU A 319 8.02 20.34 -0.63
N ILE A 320 8.38 19.35 -1.44
CA ILE A 320 7.44 18.53 -2.20
C ILE A 320 7.44 17.14 -1.60
N ALA A 321 6.28 16.60 -1.25
CA ALA A 321 6.15 15.23 -0.78
C ALA A 321 5.22 14.42 -1.69
N ALA A 322 5.44 13.11 -1.80
CA ALA A 322 4.55 12.22 -2.52
C ALA A 322 3.98 11.14 -1.60
N THR A 323 2.69 10.81 -1.77
CA THR A 323 2.05 9.70 -1.08
C THR A 323 1.07 8.97 -2.00
N ASN A 324 0.94 7.67 -1.78
CA ASN A 324 -0.14 6.86 -2.37
C ASN A 324 -1.35 6.75 -1.44
N ARG A 325 -1.19 7.17 -0.18
CA ARG A 325 -2.15 6.98 0.91
C ARG A 325 -2.32 8.27 1.72
N PRO A 326 -3.11 9.23 1.22
CA PRO A 326 -3.36 10.47 1.97
C PRO A 326 -4.16 10.22 3.26
N ASP A 327 -4.97 9.16 3.28
CA ASP A 327 -5.86 8.77 4.38
C ASP A 327 -5.12 8.40 5.68
N VAL A 328 -3.93 7.81 5.56
CA VAL A 328 -3.14 7.42 6.74
C VAL A 328 -2.31 8.55 7.30
N LEU A 329 -2.15 9.67 6.59
CA LEU A 329 -1.28 10.76 7.03
C LEU A 329 -1.82 11.49 8.27
N ASP A 330 -0.90 11.99 9.09
CA ASP A 330 -1.23 12.83 10.23
C ASP A 330 -1.79 14.16 9.75
N SER A 331 -2.99 14.50 10.23
CA SER A 331 -3.65 15.78 9.99
C SER A 331 -2.77 17.00 10.28
N ALA A 332 -1.78 16.87 11.18
CA ALA A 332 -0.81 17.91 11.48
C ALA A 332 0.02 18.32 10.26
N LEU A 333 0.37 17.39 9.37
CA LEU A 333 1.14 17.67 8.16
C LEU A 333 0.34 18.51 7.16
N LEU A 334 -0.98 18.33 7.13
CA LEU A 334 -1.91 18.97 6.18
C LEU A 334 -2.40 20.35 6.65
N ARG A 335 -1.92 20.86 7.79
CA ARG A 335 -2.33 22.16 8.30
C ARG A 335 -1.67 23.30 7.51
N PRO A 336 -2.34 24.47 7.37
CA PRO A 336 -1.75 25.64 6.73
C PRO A 336 -0.42 26.06 7.38
N GLY A 337 0.57 26.39 6.55
CA GLY A 337 1.97 26.62 6.92
C GLY A 337 2.88 25.39 6.78
N ARG A 338 2.36 24.25 6.30
CA ARG A 338 3.07 22.98 6.10
C ARG A 338 2.82 22.46 4.68
N PHE A 339 2.07 21.38 4.49
CA PHE A 339 1.61 20.96 3.17
C PHE A 339 0.30 21.68 2.82
N ASP A 340 0.47 22.94 2.41
CA ASP A 340 -0.61 23.89 2.17
C ASP A 340 -1.37 23.57 0.88
N ARG A 341 -0.67 22.96 -0.07
CA ARG A 341 -1.18 22.57 -1.38
C ARG A 341 -1.19 21.06 -1.49
N GLN A 342 -2.32 20.52 -1.90
CA GLN A 342 -2.47 19.11 -2.22
C GLN A 342 -2.86 19.02 -3.69
N ILE A 343 -1.99 18.40 -4.48
CA ILE A 343 -2.18 18.25 -5.92
C ILE A 343 -2.47 16.78 -6.18
N MET A 344 -3.64 16.51 -6.75
CA MET A 344 -4.04 15.15 -7.12
C MET A 344 -3.38 14.79 -8.45
N VAL A 345 -2.72 13.63 -8.49
CA VAL A 345 -2.04 13.06 -9.65
C VAL A 345 -2.70 11.73 -9.96
N ASP A 346 -3.83 11.83 -10.66
CA ASP A 346 -4.67 10.71 -11.02
C ASP A 346 -4.09 9.89 -12.17
N LYS A 347 -4.78 8.79 -12.49
CA LYS A 347 -4.46 7.99 -13.67
C LYS A 347 -4.81 8.79 -14.95
N PRO A 348 -4.02 8.65 -16.02
CA PRO A 348 -4.25 9.38 -17.25
C PRO A 348 -5.55 8.94 -17.95
N ASP A 349 -6.21 9.91 -18.56
CA ASP A 349 -7.32 9.73 -19.49
C ASP A 349 -6.84 9.16 -20.84
N LEU A 350 -7.75 8.86 -21.77
CA LEU A 350 -7.39 8.34 -23.09
C LEU A 350 -6.37 9.23 -23.82
N LYS A 351 -6.55 10.56 -23.79
CA LYS A 351 -5.64 11.51 -24.44
C LYS A 351 -4.27 11.51 -23.76
N GLY A 352 -4.25 11.54 -22.42
CA GLY A 352 -3.04 11.44 -21.62
C GLY A 352 -2.29 10.13 -21.86
N ARG A 353 -2.98 8.99 -22.00
CA ARG A 353 -2.37 7.71 -22.36
C ARG A 353 -1.70 7.76 -23.74
N VAL A 354 -2.34 8.37 -24.73
CA VAL A 354 -1.73 8.60 -26.05
C VAL A 354 -0.46 9.44 -25.94
N ASP A 355 -0.49 10.52 -25.14
CA ASP A 355 0.67 11.40 -25.00
C ASP A 355 1.82 10.75 -24.22
N ILE A 356 1.51 9.95 -23.19
CA ILE A 356 2.50 9.13 -22.47
C ILE A 356 3.13 8.09 -23.41
N LEU A 357 2.32 7.41 -24.24
CA LEU A 357 2.81 6.49 -25.26
C LEU A 357 3.75 7.19 -26.25
N LYS A 358 3.43 8.41 -26.70
CA LYS A 358 4.32 9.20 -27.57
C LYS A 358 5.68 9.46 -26.92
N VAL A 359 5.69 9.85 -25.64
CA VAL A 359 6.94 10.09 -24.89
C VAL A 359 7.80 8.82 -24.83
N HIS A 360 7.20 7.69 -24.45
CA HIS A 360 7.94 6.43 -24.26
C HIS A 360 8.30 5.70 -25.56
N THR A 361 7.63 6.01 -26.67
CA THR A 361 7.94 5.43 -27.99
C THR A 361 8.89 6.28 -28.82
N LYS A 362 9.19 7.52 -28.41
CA LYS A 362 10.08 8.44 -29.15
C LYS A 362 11.49 7.88 -29.39
N SER A 363 12.00 7.05 -28.47
CA SER A 363 13.31 6.40 -28.57
C SER A 363 13.25 5.01 -29.23
N LEU A 364 12.07 4.52 -29.59
CA LEU A 364 11.86 3.18 -30.13
C LEU A 364 11.70 3.21 -31.66
N SER A 365 12.20 2.16 -32.33
CA SER A 365 12.01 1.97 -33.76
C SER A 365 10.65 1.30 -34.04
N LEU A 366 9.62 2.10 -34.29
CA LEU A 366 8.25 1.61 -34.57
C LEU A 366 8.07 1.18 -36.03
N GLY A 367 7.24 0.17 -36.27
CA GLY A 367 6.70 -0.17 -37.59
C GLY A 367 5.63 0.82 -38.04
N ASN A 368 5.34 0.85 -39.35
CA ASN A 368 4.33 1.75 -39.94
C ASN A 368 2.89 1.38 -39.55
N ASP A 369 2.68 0.18 -39.01
CA ASP A 369 1.39 -0.37 -38.60
C ASP A 369 0.97 0.04 -37.18
N VAL A 370 1.87 0.66 -36.40
CA VAL A 370 1.63 0.99 -34.99
C VAL A 370 0.73 2.21 -34.86
N ASN A 371 -0.48 2.00 -34.34
CA ASN A 371 -1.40 3.08 -34.00
C ASN A 371 -1.48 3.31 -32.48
N LEU A 372 -0.87 4.41 -32.01
CA LEU A 372 -0.83 4.75 -30.59
C LEU A 372 -2.22 5.03 -29.99
N LYS A 373 -3.20 5.51 -30.79
CA LYS A 373 -4.57 5.74 -30.32
C LYS A 373 -5.25 4.42 -29.97
N THR A 374 -5.07 3.40 -30.81
CA THR A 374 -5.59 2.05 -30.57
C THR A 374 -4.91 1.40 -29.35
N LEU A 375 -3.61 1.60 -29.16
CA LEU A 375 -2.92 1.09 -27.96
C LEU A 375 -3.40 1.78 -26.68
N ALA A 376 -3.70 3.08 -26.73
CA ALA A 376 -4.24 3.82 -25.60
C ALA A 376 -5.67 3.37 -25.21
N SER A 377 -6.50 2.97 -26.18
CA SER A 377 -7.83 2.40 -25.90
C SER A 377 -7.75 0.97 -25.37
N GLN A 378 -6.71 0.22 -25.72
CA GLN A 378 -6.43 -1.13 -25.18
C GLN A 378 -5.80 -1.14 -23.79
N THR A 379 -5.43 0.02 -23.24
CA THR A 379 -4.81 0.17 -21.92
C THR A 379 -5.65 0.99 -20.93
N PRO A 380 -6.96 0.72 -20.80
CA PRO A 380 -7.83 1.49 -19.91
C PRO A 380 -7.41 1.31 -18.46
N GLY A 381 -7.35 2.42 -17.72
CA GLY A 381 -6.93 2.43 -16.32
C GLY A 381 -5.44 2.16 -16.07
N PHE A 382 -4.61 2.08 -17.12
CA PHE A 382 -3.16 1.98 -16.94
C PHE A 382 -2.58 3.27 -16.37
N ALA A 383 -1.67 3.14 -15.41
CA ALA A 383 -0.83 4.24 -14.96
C ALA A 383 0.33 4.49 -15.93
N GLY A 384 0.94 5.69 -15.89
CA GLY A 384 2.07 6.02 -16.76
C GLY A 384 3.23 5.02 -16.70
N ALA A 385 3.53 4.50 -15.50
CA ALA A 385 4.55 3.47 -15.32
C ALA A 385 4.19 2.13 -16.00
N GLU A 386 2.91 1.74 -16.02
CA GLU A 386 2.45 0.51 -16.68
C GLU A 386 2.54 0.66 -18.21
N ILE A 387 2.23 1.84 -18.74
CA ILE A 387 2.40 2.18 -20.17
C ILE A 387 3.88 2.15 -20.56
N ALA A 388 4.75 2.76 -19.75
CA ALA A 388 6.19 2.72 -19.96
C ALA A 388 6.73 1.29 -19.97
N ASN A 389 6.24 0.46 -19.05
CA ASN A 389 6.60 -0.95 -18.98
C ASN A 389 6.10 -1.73 -20.21
N ALA A 390 4.87 -1.49 -20.66
CA ALA A 390 4.32 -2.11 -21.87
C ALA A 390 5.15 -1.76 -23.12
N ALA A 391 5.55 -0.49 -23.28
CA ALA A 391 6.41 -0.07 -24.39
C ALA A 391 7.79 -0.73 -24.34
N ASN A 392 8.40 -0.84 -23.16
CA ASN A 392 9.67 -1.51 -22.98
C ASN A 392 9.57 -3.03 -23.24
N GLU A 393 8.51 -3.68 -22.75
CA GLU A 393 8.26 -5.10 -23.01
C GLU A 393 8.02 -5.38 -24.50
N ALA A 394 7.34 -4.49 -25.23
CA ALA A 394 7.17 -4.61 -26.68
C ALA A 394 8.53 -4.60 -27.40
N ALA A 395 9.43 -3.71 -27.00
CA ALA A 395 10.80 -3.67 -27.53
C ALA A 395 11.59 -4.95 -27.23
N LEU A 396 11.48 -5.47 -26.00
CA LEU A 396 12.12 -6.74 -25.61
C LEU A 396 11.56 -7.93 -26.37
N LEU A 397 10.25 -7.98 -26.62
CA LEU A 397 9.61 -9.05 -27.41
C LEU A 397 10.03 -9.01 -28.88
N ALA A 398 10.04 -7.82 -29.49
CA ALA A 398 10.53 -7.62 -30.86
C ALA A 398 12.01 -8.02 -30.97
N SER A 399 12.84 -7.62 -30.00
CA SER A 399 14.25 -7.99 -29.92
C SER A 399 14.46 -9.50 -29.79
N ARG A 400 13.67 -10.19 -28.94
CA ARG A 400 13.71 -11.66 -28.83
C ARG A 400 13.33 -12.38 -30.12
N ARG A 401 12.49 -11.75 -30.96
CA ARG A 401 12.11 -12.22 -32.29
C ARG A 401 13.12 -11.82 -33.37
N ASN A 402 14.22 -11.16 -33.00
CA ASN A 402 15.24 -10.60 -33.90
C ASN A 402 14.65 -9.65 -34.95
N LYS A 403 13.59 -8.91 -34.60
CA LYS A 403 13.02 -7.88 -35.48
C LYS A 403 13.83 -6.58 -35.39
N GLN A 404 13.82 -5.81 -36.47
CA GLN A 404 14.45 -4.48 -36.54
C GLN A 404 13.50 -3.34 -36.12
N THR A 405 12.19 -3.57 -36.26
CA THR A 405 11.11 -2.65 -35.88
C THR A 405 10.13 -3.34 -34.94
N ILE A 406 9.45 -2.56 -34.11
CA ILE A 406 8.39 -3.02 -33.21
C ILE A 406 7.06 -2.86 -33.93
N ASP A 407 6.34 -3.97 -34.13
CA ASP A 407 5.04 -3.97 -34.83
C ASP A 407 3.88 -3.87 -33.82
N MET A 408 2.66 -3.60 -34.31
CA MET A 408 1.46 -3.49 -33.46
C MET A 408 1.24 -4.74 -32.60
N LYS A 409 1.48 -5.93 -33.17
CA LYS A 409 1.35 -7.21 -32.48
C LYS A 409 2.32 -7.35 -31.29
N ASP A 410 3.51 -6.76 -31.36
CA ASP A 410 4.46 -6.82 -30.25
C ASP A 410 3.99 -5.97 -29.06
N PHE A 411 3.30 -4.85 -29.32
CA PHE A 411 2.63 -4.07 -28.28
C PHE A 411 1.42 -4.79 -27.68
N GLU A 412 0.58 -5.41 -28.50
CA GLU A 412 -0.55 -6.21 -28.01
C GLU A 412 -0.09 -7.35 -27.10
N ASP A 413 0.95 -8.10 -27.53
CA ASP A 413 1.56 -9.17 -26.74
C ASP A 413 2.18 -8.63 -25.43
N ALA A 414 2.73 -7.40 -25.44
CA ALA A 414 3.29 -6.75 -24.27
C ALA A 414 2.22 -6.27 -23.28
N ILE A 415 1.14 -5.67 -23.76
CA ILE A 415 -0.01 -5.29 -22.94
C ILE A 415 -0.60 -6.53 -22.27
N GLU A 416 -0.82 -7.60 -23.04
CA GLU A 416 -1.31 -8.88 -22.50
C GLU A 416 -0.37 -9.44 -21.43
N ARG A 417 0.94 -9.33 -21.63
CA ARG A 417 1.93 -9.73 -20.63
C ARG A 417 1.88 -8.89 -19.36
N VAL A 418 1.63 -7.58 -19.46
CA VAL A 418 1.49 -6.70 -18.28
C VAL A 418 0.20 -7.03 -17.52
N VAL A 419 -0.91 -7.29 -18.21
CA VAL A 419 -2.22 -7.61 -17.59
C VAL A 419 -2.27 -9.02 -17.03
N ALA A 420 -1.98 -10.02 -17.85
CA ALA A 420 -2.20 -11.44 -17.53
C ALA A 420 -0.92 -12.16 -17.06
N GLY A 421 0.25 -11.54 -17.23
CA GLY A 421 1.53 -12.10 -16.85
C GLY A 421 2.17 -13.01 -17.89
N LEU A 422 3.27 -13.65 -17.47
CA LEU A 422 4.08 -14.57 -18.28
C LEU A 422 3.29 -15.79 -18.75
N GLU A 423 3.34 -16.07 -20.05
CA GLU A 423 2.80 -17.29 -20.65
C GLU A 423 3.60 -18.53 -20.19
N LYS A 424 2.90 -19.56 -19.73
CA LYS A 424 3.51 -20.82 -19.28
C LYS A 424 3.47 -21.89 -20.37
N LYS A 425 4.33 -21.76 -21.37
CA LYS A 425 4.43 -22.71 -22.51
C LYS A 425 4.68 -24.17 -22.11
N ASN A 426 5.32 -24.40 -20.95
CA ASN A 426 5.68 -25.75 -20.48
C ASN A 426 4.64 -26.37 -19.52
N LYS A 427 3.54 -25.68 -19.22
CA LYS A 427 2.50 -26.25 -18.33
C LYS A 427 1.60 -27.16 -19.16
N VAL A 428 1.83 -28.48 -19.07
CA VAL A 428 0.96 -29.48 -19.68
C VAL A 428 -0.36 -29.51 -18.90
N ILE A 429 -1.45 -29.10 -19.55
CA ILE A 429 -2.81 -29.16 -19.00
C ILE A 429 -3.48 -30.45 -19.47
N ASN A 430 -4.18 -31.13 -18.56
CA ASN A 430 -4.96 -32.32 -18.90
C ASN A 430 -6.05 -31.96 -19.94
N PRO A 431 -6.28 -32.75 -21.01
CA PRO A 431 -7.34 -32.46 -21.99
C PRO A 431 -8.71 -32.16 -21.38
N ARG A 432 -9.09 -32.84 -20.29
CA ARG A 432 -10.37 -32.57 -19.58
C ARG A 432 -10.37 -31.20 -18.89
N GLU A 433 -9.26 -30.82 -18.26
CA GLU A 433 -9.12 -29.49 -17.63
C GLU A 433 -9.14 -28.39 -18.69
N ARG A 434 -8.45 -28.60 -19.82
CA ARG A 434 -8.45 -27.67 -20.96
C ARG A 434 -9.87 -27.48 -21.51
N GLN A 435 -10.66 -28.55 -21.56
CA GLN A 435 -12.08 -28.47 -21.93
C GLN A 435 -12.88 -27.65 -20.93
N ILE A 436 -12.74 -27.90 -19.63
CA ILE A 436 -13.43 -27.12 -18.59
C ILE A 436 -13.11 -25.63 -18.72
N VAL A 437 -11.82 -25.28 -18.86
CA VAL A 437 -11.37 -23.89 -19.05
C VAL A 437 -11.97 -23.27 -20.32
N ALA A 438 -12.01 -24.00 -21.44
CA ALA A 438 -12.58 -23.46 -22.67
C ALA A 438 -14.07 -23.12 -22.54
N TYR A 439 -14.86 -23.98 -21.88
CA TYR A 439 -16.27 -23.70 -21.62
C TYR A 439 -16.46 -22.59 -20.57
N HIS A 440 -15.57 -22.50 -19.59
CA HIS A 440 -15.55 -21.42 -18.61
C HIS A 440 -15.34 -20.05 -19.27
N GLU A 441 -14.27 -19.91 -20.09
CA GLU A 441 -13.99 -18.66 -20.80
C GLU A 441 -15.06 -18.33 -21.85
N ALA A 442 -15.58 -19.32 -22.55
CA ALA A 442 -16.69 -19.14 -23.48
C ALA A 442 -17.97 -18.65 -22.76
N GLY A 443 -18.20 -19.09 -21.52
CA GLY A 443 -19.29 -18.64 -20.66
C GLY A 443 -19.19 -17.14 -20.34
N HIS A 444 -18.02 -16.68 -19.88
CA HIS A 444 -17.78 -15.24 -19.67
C HIS A 444 -18.01 -14.44 -20.95
N ALA A 445 -17.50 -14.94 -22.07
CA ALA A 445 -17.55 -14.24 -23.33
C ALA A 445 -18.98 -14.08 -23.86
N ILE A 446 -19.79 -15.14 -23.85
CA ILE A 446 -21.16 -15.10 -24.37
C ILE A 446 -22.03 -14.17 -23.52
N VAL A 447 -21.95 -14.28 -22.19
CA VAL A 447 -22.76 -13.42 -21.31
C VAL A 447 -22.37 -11.95 -21.50
N SER A 448 -21.07 -11.66 -21.56
CA SER A 448 -20.57 -10.30 -21.80
C SER A 448 -20.94 -9.76 -23.18
N TRP A 449 -20.99 -10.63 -24.19
CA TRP A 449 -21.36 -10.24 -25.56
C TRP A 449 -22.85 -9.94 -25.69
N MET A 450 -23.71 -10.81 -25.14
CA MET A 450 -25.16 -10.72 -25.29
C MET A 450 -25.79 -9.63 -24.41
N MET A 451 -25.24 -9.36 -23.23
CA MET A 451 -25.69 -8.24 -22.40
C MET A 451 -25.12 -6.92 -22.92
N VAL A 452 -26.00 -5.99 -23.29
CA VAL A 452 -25.62 -4.72 -23.93
C VAL A 452 -24.87 -3.80 -22.95
N GLU A 453 -25.23 -3.87 -21.67
CA GLU A 453 -24.68 -3.07 -20.59
C GLU A 453 -23.26 -3.50 -20.19
N ASN A 454 -22.80 -4.67 -20.63
CA ASN A 454 -21.45 -5.15 -20.35
C ASN A 454 -20.41 -4.55 -21.30
N ASP A 455 -19.14 -4.59 -20.88
CA ASP A 455 -18.03 -4.24 -21.75
C ASP A 455 -17.84 -5.33 -22.83
N PRO A 456 -17.63 -4.95 -24.11
CA PRO A 456 -17.44 -5.91 -25.19
C PRO A 456 -16.19 -6.76 -25.00
N VAL A 457 -16.30 -8.01 -25.41
CA VAL A 457 -15.19 -8.96 -25.40
C VAL A 457 -14.29 -8.71 -26.61
N GLN A 458 -13.00 -8.57 -26.35
CA GLN A 458 -11.99 -8.26 -27.35
C GLN A 458 -11.12 -9.47 -27.68
N LYS A 459 -10.79 -10.26 -26.67
CA LYS A 459 -9.97 -11.47 -26.83
C LYS A 459 -10.31 -12.48 -25.76
N ILE A 460 -10.27 -13.76 -26.14
CA ILE A 460 -10.43 -14.89 -25.23
C ILE A 460 -9.23 -15.81 -25.42
N SER A 461 -8.69 -16.36 -24.34
CA SER A 461 -7.56 -17.29 -24.38
C SER A 461 -7.68 -18.37 -23.31
N ILE A 462 -7.37 -19.62 -23.67
CA ILE A 462 -7.23 -20.75 -22.74
C ILE A 462 -5.77 -21.10 -22.44
N VAL A 463 -4.85 -20.24 -22.87
CA VAL A 463 -3.42 -20.40 -22.62
C VAL A 463 -3.10 -19.93 -21.19
N PRO A 464 -2.49 -20.78 -20.34
CA PRO A 464 -2.24 -20.42 -18.95
C PRO A 464 -1.20 -19.30 -18.84
N ARG A 465 -1.55 -18.26 -18.07
CA ARG A 465 -0.68 -17.12 -17.79
C ARG A 465 -0.55 -16.86 -16.29
N GLY A 466 0.62 -16.39 -15.87
CA GLY A 466 0.87 -16.04 -14.47
C GLY A 466 0.72 -17.21 -13.50
N MET A 467 0.47 -16.91 -12.21
CA MET A 467 0.38 -17.92 -11.16
C MET A 467 -1.02 -18.57 -11.04
N SER A 468 -2.08 -17.87 -11.42
CA SER A 468 -3.47 -18.26 -11.11
C SER A 468 -4.45 -18.28 -12.29
N ALA A 469 -4.09 -17.81 -13.49
CA ALA A 469 -5.00 -17.80 -14.65
C ALA A 469 -4.76 -19.02 -15.54
N LEU A 470 -5.74 -19.92 -15.62
CA LEU A 470 -5.75 -21.05 -16.57
C LEU A 470 -6.31 -20.64 -17.94
N GLY A 471 -7.15 -19.62 -17.96
CA GLY A 471 -7.64 -18.90 -19.12
C GLY A 471 -7.94 -17.46 -18.71
N TYR A 472 -8.28 -16.61 -19.68
CA TYR A 472 -8.82 -15.29 -19.41
C TYR A 472 -9.66 -14.77 -20.58
N THR A 473 -10.63 -13.92 -20.23
CA THR A 473 -11.46 -13.15 -21.15
C THR A 473 -11.14 -11.67 -20.95
N MET A 474 -10.75 -10.98 -22.02
CA MET A 474 -10.39 -9.56 -22.00
C MET A 474 -11.55 -8.73 -22.54
N ASN A 475 -12.14 -7.93 -21.66
CA ASN A 475 -13.15 -6.93 -22.00
C ASN A 475 -12.50 -5.54 -22.00
N ILE A 476 -12.80 -4.72 -22.99
CA ILE A 476 -12.31 -3.33 -23.06
C ILE A 476 -13.51 -2.41 -22.86
N PRO A 477 -13.51 -1.58 -21.79
CA PRO A 477 -14.50 -0.52 -21.62
C PRO A 477 -14.56 0.38 -22.85
N LEU A 478 -15.79 0.69 -23.27
CA LEU A 478 -16.03 1.54 -24.44
C LEU A 478 -15.67 3.00 -24.18
N GLU A 479 -15.81 3.44 -22.94
CA GLU A 479 -15.57 4.81 -22.50
C GLU A 479 -14.96 4.78 -21.09
N ASP A 480 -14.14 5.80 -20.76
CA ASP A 480 -13.66 6.01 -19.39
C ASP A 480 -14.86 6.54 -18.55
N ARG A 481 -15.68 5.62 -18.03
CA ARG A 481 -16.90 5.95 -17.26
C ARG A 481 -16.61 6.13 -15.78
N TYR A 482 -17.06 7.26 -15.21
CA TYR A 482 -16.99 7.54 -13.77
C TYR A 482 -18.24 7.13 -13.00
N LEU A 483 -19.37 6.94 -13.69
CA LEU A 483 -20.66 6.60 -13.10
C LEU A 483 -21.14 5.26 -13.66
N MET A 484 -21.65 4.38 -12.79
CA MET A 484 -22.24 3.10 -13.17
C MET A 484 -23.65 2.98 -12.62
N THR A 485 -24.56 2.51 -13.45
CA THR A 485 -25.96 2.26 -13.10
C THR A 485 -26.14 0.89 -12.43
N ARG A 486 -27.26 0.68 -11.74
CA ARG A 486 -27.63 -0.63 -11.17
C ARG A 486 -27.65 -1.73 -12.25
N ARG A 487 -28.09 -1.42 -13.47
CA ARG A 487 -28.16 -2.36 -14.59
C ARG A 487 -26.77 -2.78 -15.07
N GLU A 488 -25.84 -1.84 -15.20
CA GLU A 488 -24.46 -2.14 -15.60
C GLU A 488 -23.73 -2.96 -14.54
N LEU A 489 -23.89 -2.63 -13.25
CA LEU A 489 -23.31 -3.43 -12.16
C LEU A 489 -23.90 -4.85 -12.11
N PHE A 490 -25.21 -4.98 -12.33
CA PHE A 490 -25.88 -6.28 -12.43
C PHE A 490 -25.39 -7.08 -13.64
N ALA A 491 -25.28 -6.47 -14.81
CA ALA A 491 -24.73 -7.10 -16.01
C ALA A 491 -23.28 -7.56 -15.78
N ARG A 492 -22.48 -6.77 -15.06
CA ARG A 492 -21.10 -7.12 -14.71
C ARG A 492 -21.03 -8.34 -13.79
N ILE A 493 -21.94 -8.43 -12.81
CA ILE A 493 -22.10 -9.63 -11.98
C ILE A 493 -22.46 -10.83 -12.86
N CYS A 494 -23.39 -10.67 -13.80
CA CYS A 494 -23.78 -11.74 -14.72
C CYS A 494 -22.59 -12.21 -15.58
N GLY A 495 -21.81 -11.28 -16.14
CA GLY A 495 -20.62 -11.59 -16.93
C GLY A 495 -19.59 -12.40 -16.14
N LEU A 496 -19.36 -12.06 -14.87
CA LEU A 496 -18.47 -12.79 -13.97
C LEU A 496 -19.03 -14.17 -13.56
N LEU A 497 -20.35 -14.33 -13.45
CA LEU A 497 -20.95 -15.64 -13.16
C LEU A 497 -21.00 -16.57 -14.38
N GLY A 498 -20.83 -16.02 -15.59
CA GLY A 498 -20.91 -16.74 -16.87
C GLY A 498 -20.06 -18.01 -16.92
N GLY A 499 -18.80 -17.94 -16.51
CA GLY A 499 -17.89 -19.10 -16.58
C GLY A 499 -18.32 -20.25 -15.69
N ARG A 500 -18.65 -19.96 -14.42
CA ARG A 500 -19.12 -20.98 -13.46
C ARG A 500 -20.43 -21.64 -13.90
N ILE A 501 -21.37 -20.85 -14.42
CA ILE A 501 -22.68 -21.37 -14.83
C ILE A 501 -22.54 -22.18 -16.12
N ALA A 502 -21.66 -21.78 -17.04
CA ALA A 502 -21.35 -22.57 -18.24
C ALA A 502 -20.80 -23.96 -17.87
N GLU A 503 -19.91 -24.06 -16.87
CA GLU A 503 -19.44 -25.34 -16.36
C GLU A 503 -20.60 -26.20 -15.83
N GLN A 504 -21.49 -25.61 -15.03
CA GLN A 504 -22.63 -26.31 -14.45
C GLN A 504 -23.60 -26.82 -15.54
N VAL A 505 -23.87 -26.03 -16.57
CA VAL A 505 -24.80 -26.37 -17.66
C VAL A 505 -24.25 -27.50 -18.53
N ILE A 506 -22.94 -27.51 -18.80
CA ILE A 506 -22.31 -28.46 -19.73
C ILE A 506 -21.82 -29.73 -19.03
N PHE A 507 -21.17 -29.61 -17.87
CA PHE A 507 -20.57 -30.74 -17.16
C PHE A 507 -21.40 -31.25 -15.99
N GLY A 508 -22.39 -30.49 -15.50
CA GLY A 508 -23.17 -30.84 -14.30
C GLY A 508 -22.39 -30.73 -12.99
N GLU A 509 -21.13 -30.29 -13.05
CA GLU A 509 -20.21 -30.13 -11.92
C GLU A 509 -19.56 -28.75 -11.98
N ILE A 510 -19.11 -28.27 -10.82
CA ILE A 510 -18.47 -26.95 -10.67
C ILE A 510 -16.99 -27.12 -10.30
N SER A 511 -16.13 -26.28 -10.88
CA SER A 511 -14.70 -26.25 -10.59
C SER A 511 -14.34 -25.23 -9.50
N THR A 512 -13.07 -25.28 -9.07
CA THR A 512 -12.45 -24.26 -8.20
C THR A 512 -11.93 -23.05 -8.97
N GLY A 513 -11.96 -23.06 -10.31
CA GLY A 513 -11.43 -21.99 -11.16
C GLY A 513 -12.15 -20.65 -10.99
N ALA A 514 -13.44 -20.70 -10.63
CA ALA A 514 -14.30 -19.51 -10.47
C ALA A 514 -14.07 -18.70 -9.18
N GLN A 515 -13.03 -19.01 -8.36
CA GLN A 515 -12.82 -18.36 -7.07
C GLN A 515 -12.70 -16.82 -7.19
N ASN A 516 -11.87 -16.36 -8.13
CA ASN A 516 -11.63 -14.93 -8.35
C ASN A 516 -12.90 -14.20 -8.83
N ASP A 517 -13.70 -14.87 -9.67
CA ASP A 517 -14.95 -14.28 -10.17
C ASP A 517 -15.99 -14.16 -9.07
N LEU A 518 -16.10 -15.18 -8.21
CA LEU A 518 -16.98 -15.15 -7.04
C LEU A 518 -16.58 -14.07 -6.04
N GLU A 519 -15.28 -13.86 -5.82
CA GLU A 519 -14.78 -12.78 -4.96
C GLU A 519 -15.20 -11.41 -5.51
N LYS A 520 -15.02 -11.18 -6.82
CA LYS A 520 -15.44 -9.94 -7.49
C LYS A 520 -16.96 -9.75 -7.47
N VAL A 521 -17.73 -10.80 -7.78
CA VAL A 521 -19.20 -10.79 -7.72
C VAL A 521 -19.68 -10.39 -6.33
N THR A 522 -19.10 -11.01 -5.31
CA THR A 522 -19.43 -10.74 -3.90
C THR A 522 -19.10 -9.30 -3.56
N SER A 523 -17.90 -8.81 -3.92
CA SER A 523 -17.50 -7.43 -3.67
C SER A 523 -18.43 -6.41 -4.34
N ILE A 524 -18.78 -6.61 -5.62
CA ILE A 524 -19.69 -5.71 -6.35
C ILE A 524 -21.08 -5.71 -5.69
N ALA A 525 -21.63 -6.87 -5.37
CA ALA A 525 -22.94 -6.99 -4.74
C ALA A 525 -22.97 -6.32 -3.34
N TYR A 526 -21.92 -6.52 -2.53
CA TYR A 526 -21.78 -5.81 -1.26
C TYR A 526 -21.67 -4.29 -1.44
N ASN A 527 -20.95 -3.81 -2.46
CA ASN A 527 -20.86 -2.37 -2.74
C ASN A 527 -22.19 -1.78 -3.22
N MET A 528 -22.94 -2.50 -4.06
CA MET A 528 -24.30 -2.12 -4.47
C MET A 528 -25.20 -1.90 -3.26
N VAL A 529 -25.14 -2.82 -2.28
CA VAL A 529 -26.00 -2.76 -1.10
C VAL A 529 -25.49 -1.77 -0.04
N MET A 530 -24.21 -1.83 0.32
CA MET A 530 -23.67 -1.09 1.46
C MET A 530 -23.15 0.32 1.12
N VAL A 531 -22.64 0.53 -0.09
CA VAL A 531 -21.95 1.78 -0.47
C VAL A 531 -22.88 2.66 -1.31
N TYR A 532 -23.52 2.05 -2.31
CA TYR A 532 -24.31 2.77 -3.31
C TYR A 532 -25.81 2.86 -2.97
N GLY A 533 -26.28 2.15 -1.93
CA GLY A 533 -27.69 2.19 -1.51
C GLY A 533 -28.66 1.66 -2.57
N MET A 534 -28.26 0.64 -3.35
CA MET A 534 -29.07 0.06 -4.44
C MET A 534 -30.01 -1.07 -3.99
N SER A 535 -30.28 -1.20 -2.68
CA SER A 535 -31.25 -2.16 -2.14
C SER A 535 -32.54 -1.45 -1.74
N GLU A 536 -33.68 -1.96 -2.20
CA GLU A 536 -35.00 -1.41 -1.88
C GLU A 536 -35.38 -1.61 -0.41
N LYS A 537 -34.89 -2.68 0.24
CA LYS A 537 -35.20 -2.96 1.65
C LYS A 537 -34.41 -2.10 2.63
N LEU A 538 -33.15 -1.82 2.29
CA LEU A 538 -32.27 -0.97 3.12
C LEU A 538 -32.44 0.52 2.81
N GLY A 539 -32.92 0.84 1.61
CA GLY A 539 -33.07 2.21 1.12
C GLY A 539 -31.72 2.85 0.77
N ASN A 540 -31.76 4.17 0.58
CA ASN A 540 -30.62 4.95 0.07
C ASN A 540 -29.67 5.38 1.21
N ILE A 541 -29.15 4.41 1.98
CA ILE A 541 -28.22 4.64 3.09
C ILE A 541 -26.85 4.04 2.74
N SER A 542 -25.78 4.81 2.98
CA SER A 542 -24.41 4.31 2.86
C SER A 542 -23.84 3.95 4.22
N PHE A 543 -23.34 2.72 4.35
CA PHE A 543 -22.64 2.22 5.53
C PHE A 543 -21.13 2.37 5.43
N TYR A 544 -20.62 2.94 4.33
CA TYR A 544 -19.19 3.18 4.11
C TYR A 544 -18.71 4.40 4.90
N ASP A 545 -17.52 4.29 5.51
CA ASP A 545 -16.84 5.39 6.19
C ASP A 545 -15.49 5.67 5.54
N SER A 546 -15.38 6.81 4.86
CA SER A 546 -14.13 7.26 4.23
C SER A 546 -13.03 7.63 5.24
N HIS A 547 -13.35 7.82 6.52
CA HIS A 547 -12.40 8.24 7.54
C HIS A 547 -11.88 7.10 8.43
N ASN A 548 -12.42 5.88 8.30
CA ASN A 548 -12.06 4.74 9.14
C ASN A 548 -11.50 3.57 8.33
N SER A 549 -10.52 3.85 7.47
CA SER A 549 -9.77 2.88 6.65
C SER A 549 -8.81 1.98 7.46
N GLY A 550 -8.91 2.00 8.80
CA GLY A 550 -8.03 1.27 9.71
C GLY A 550 -8.49 -0.15 10.01
N TYR A 551 -7.52 -1.05 10.25
CA TYR A 551 -7.68 -2.44 10.68
C TYR A 551 -8.65 -2.56 11.87
N GLY A 552 -9.93 -2.72 11.56
CA GLY A 552 -11.02 -2.71 12.54
C GLY A 552 -12.27 -2.14 11.90
N MET A 553 -12.89 -2.93 11.00
CA MET A 553 -14.27 -2.68 10.57
C MET A 553 -15.18 -2.81 11.78
N GLU A 554 -15.25 -1.77 12.60
CA GLU A 554 -16.32 -1.64 13.58
C GLU A 554 -17.60 -1.43 12.77
N LYS A 555 -18.41 -2.49 12.68
CA LYS A 555 -19.67 -2.45 11.93
C LYS A 555 -20.54 -1.34 12.51
N LYS A 556 -20.85 -0.32 11.71
CA LYS A 556 -21.72 0.80 12.12
C LYS A 556 -23.21 0.43 12.23
N TYR A 557 -23.54 -0.84 12.04
CA TYR A 557 -24.90 -1.35 11.96
C TYR A 557 -25.06 -2.58 12.84
N GLY A 558 -26.28 -2.81 13.32
CA GLY A 558 -26.61 -3.95 14.18
C GLY A 558 -26.59 -5.28 13.43
N GLU A 559 -26.65 -6.38 14.18
CA GLU A 559 -26.68 -7.75 13.63
C GLU A 559 -27.89 -7.99 12.70
N GLU A 560 -29.06 -7.44 13.03
CA GLU A 560 -30.26 -7.49 12.19
C GLU A 560 -30.00 -6.88 10.79
N THR A 561 -29.38 -5.70 10.74
CA THR A 561 -29.03 -5.04 9.48
C THR A 561 -27.96 -5.81 8.73
N ALA A 562 -26.96 -6.37 9.43
CA ALA A 562 -25.95 -7.23 8.81
C ALA A 562 -26.58 -8.44 8.12
N ARG A 563 -27.53 -9.10 8.81
CA ARG A 563 -28.28 -10.23 8.26
C ARG A 563 -29.12 -9.82 7.05
N LEU A 564 -29.73 -8.63 7.08
CA LEU A 564 -30.49 -8.09 5.96
C LEU A 564 -29.58 -7.82 4.75
N ILE A 565 -28.41 -7.22 4.96
CA ILE A 565 -27.40 -7.00 3.91
C ILE A 565 -27.02 -8.33 3.27
N ASP A 566 -26.68 -9.36 4.06
CA ASP A 566 -26.30 -10.68 3.55
C ASP A 566 -27.43 -11.35 2.75
N GLN A 567 -28.69 -11.15 3.15
CA GLN A 567 -29.85 -11.64 2.42
C GLN A 567 -30.03 -10.93 1.08
N GLU A 568 -29.87 -9.61 1.05
CA GLU A 568 -30.00 -8.81 -0.17
C GLU A 568 -28.86 -9.12 -1.16
N VAL A 569 -27.62 -9.25 -0.67
CA VAL A 569 -26.48 -9.68 -1.49
C VAL A 569 -26.73 -11.06 -2.09
N ARG A 570 -27.22 -12.02 -1.29
CA ARG A 570 -27.57 -13.35 -1.79
C ARG A 570 -28.69 -13.28 -2.84
N HIS A 571 -29.69 -12.42 -2.64
CA HIS A 571 -30.78 -12.24 -3.60
C HIS A 571 -30.26 -11.73 -4.95
N ILE A 572 -29.42 -10.68 -4.95
CA ILE A 572 -28.84 -10.11 -6.19
C ILE A 572 -28.03 -11.17 -6.95
N ILE A 573 -27.20 -11.94 -6.23
CA ILE A 573 -26.37 -12.98 -6.85
C ILE A 573 -27.24 -14.11 -7.42
N GLU A 574 -28.30 -14.50 -6.72
CA GLU A 574 -29.22 -15.55 -7.19
C GLU A 574 -30.04 -15.09 -8.40
N GLU A 575 -30.50 -13.84 -8.41
CA GLU A 575 -31.16 -13.22 -9.57
C GLU A 575 -30.25 -13.22 -10.80
N ALA A 576 -28.99 -12.79 -10.63
CA ALA A 576 -27.99 -12.86 -11.69
C ALA A 576 -27.71 -14.30 -12.15
N ARG A 577 -27.67 -15.26 -11.21
CA ARG A 577 -27.47 -16.68 -11.52
C ARG A 577 -28.59 -17.23 -12.40
N VAL A 578 -29.85 -16.91 -12.09
CA VAL A 578 -31.01 -17.33 -12.88
C VAL A 578 -30.96 -16.70 -14.27
N ALA A 579 -30.73 -15.39 -14.36
CA ALA A 579 -30.63 -14.68 -15.64
C ALA A 579 -29.54 -15.26 -16.56
N VAL A 580 -28.37 -15.56 -16.02
CA VAL A 580 -27.27 -16.17 -16.78
C VAL A 580 -27.59 -17.59 -17.20
N LEU A 581 -28.26 -18.38 -16.35
CA LEU A 581 -28.67 -19.75 -16.68
C LEU A 581 -29.65 -19.76 -17.85
N GLU A 582 -30.65 -18.89 -17.85
CA GLU A 582 -31.60 -18.72 -18.95
C GLU A 582 -30.89 -18.31 -20.25
N LEU A 583 -30.01 -17.32 -20.17
CA LEU A 583 -29.25 -16.82 -21.32
C LEU A 583 -28.33 -17.89 -21.94
N LEU A 584 -27.62 -18.66 -21.11
CA LEU A 584 -26.74 -19.74 -21.58
C LEU A 584 -27.54 -20.95 -22.08
N ALA A 585 -28.73 -21.21 -21.53
CA ALA A 585 -29.62 -22.26 -22.02
C ALA A 585 -30.17 -21.90 -23.41
N GLU A 586 -30.57 -20.65 -23.64
CA GLU A 586 -31.04 -20.16 -24.94
C GLU A 586 -29.93 -20.19 -26.00
N HIS A 587 -28.69 -19.89 -25.61
CA HIS A 587 -27.54 -19.80 -26.52
C HIS A 587 -26.58 -20.98 -26.42
N ARG A 588 -27.06 -22.15 -26.01
CA ARG A 588 -26.24 -23.36 -25.82
C ARG A 588 -25.45 -23.74 -27.07
N ASP A 589 -26.08 -23.71 -28.24
CA ASP A 589 -25.43 -24.06 -29.51
C ASP A 589 -24.23 -23.14 -29.81
N LYS A 590 -24.37 -21.84 -29.48
CA LYS A 590 -23.30 -20.85 -29.65
C LYS A 590 -22.16 -21.07 -28.65
N LEU A 591 -22.49 -21.47 -27.41
CA LEU A 591 -21.51 -21.82 -26.37
C LEU A 591 -20.66 -23.01 -26.79
N GLU A 592 -21.29 -24.09 -27.24
CA GLU A 592 -20.59 -25.30 -27.69
C GLU A 592 -19.70 -25.01 -28.91
N ARG A 593 -20.18 -24.18 -29.85
CA ARG A 593 -19.38 -23.77 -31.02
C ARG A 593 -18.18 -22.90 -30.64
N LEU A 594 -18.39 -21.89 -29.79
CA LEU A 594 -17.33 -21.00 -29.33
C LEU A 594 -16.25 -21.77 -28.54
N ALA A 595 -16.66 -22.63 -27.61
CA ALA A 595 -15.73 -23.47 -26.84
C ALA A 595 -14.96 -24.44 -27.75
N SER A 596 -15.62 -25.03 -28.76
CA SER A 596 -14.96 -25.94 -29.72
C SER A 596 -13.91 -25.21 -30.56
N GLU A 597 -14.20 -24.01 -31.04
CA GLU A 597 -13.21 -23.19 -31.75
C GLU A 597 -12.06 -22.77 -30.84
N LEU A 598 -12.35 -22.42 -29.59
CA LEU A 598 -11.33 -22.04 -28.62
C LEU A 598 -10.41 -23.21 -28.26
N LEU A 599 -10.92 -24.45 -28.23
CA LEU A 599 -10.10 -25.65 -28.06
C LEU A 599 -9.16 -25.89 -29.23
N GLN A 600 -9.56 -25.54 -30.46
CA GLN A 600 -8.74 -25.69 -31.67
C GLN A 600 -7.70 -24.59 -31.83
N LYS A 601 -8.09 -23.32 -31.65
CA LYS A 601 -7.25 -22.14 -31.93
C LYS A 601 -6.51 -21.62 -30.69
N GLU A 602 -6.90 -22.04 -29.49
CA GLU A 602 -6.39 -21.59 -28.17
C GLU A 602 -6.68 -20.12 -27.81
N MET A 603 -6.82 -19.27 -28.81
CA MET A 603 -7.16 -17.86 -28.69
C MET A 603 -8.15 -17.46 -29.78
N LEU A 604 -9.09 -16.60 -29.42
CA LEU A 604 -10.04 -15.98 -30.35
C LEU A 604 -10.01 -14.46 -30.19
N GLN A 605 -9.93 -13.75 -31.31
CA GLN A 605 -10.06 -12.30 -31.38
C GLN A 605 -11.52 -11.87 -31.59
N GLN A 606 -11.82 -10.60 -31.34
CA GLN A 606 -13.15 -10.01 -31.48
C GLN A 606 -13.84 -10.35 -32.80
N SER A 607 -13.14 -10.22 -33.93
CA SER A 607 -13.69 -10.50 -35.27
C SER A 607 -14.18 -11.93 -35.41
N GLN A 608 -13.45 -12.89 -34.84
CA GLN A 608 -13.81 -14.31 -34.85
C GLN A 608 -14.96 -14.60 -33.89
N ILE A 609 -15.01 -13.90 -32.75
CA ILE A 609 -16.12 -13.99 -31.80
C ILE A 609 -17.42 -13.48 -32.44
N GLU A 610 -17.36 -12.35 -33.16
CA GLU A 610 -18.50 -11.79 -33.89
C GLU A 610 -18.98 -12.72 -35.01
N GLU A 611 -18.07 -13.41 -35.70
CA GLU A 611 -18.43 -14.42 -36.72
C GLU A 611 -19.22 -15.61 -36.13
N ILE A 612 -18.92 -16.01 -34.90
CA ILE A 612 -19.57 -17.14 -34.22
C ILE A 612 -20.89 -16.71 -33.55
N LEU A 613 -20.86 -15.60 -32.82
CA LEU A 613 -21.97 -15.15 -31.98
C LEU A 613 -22.99 -14.30 -32.76
N GLY A 614 -22.58 -13.74 -33.90
CA GLY A 614 -23.30 -12.73 -34.65
C GLY A 614 -23.06 -11.31 -34.12
N LYS A 615 -23.64 -10.34 -34.82
CA LYS A 615 -23.59 -8.93 -34.42
C LYS A 615 -24.11 -8.74 -33.01
N ARG A 616 -23.43 -7.90 -32.25
CA ARG A 616 -23.77 -7.61 -30.86
C ARG A 616 -25.17 -6.99 -30.75
N PRO A 617 -26.02 -7.39 -29.78
CA PRO A 617 -27.37 -6.83 -29.59
C PRO A 617 -27.46 -5.32 -29.29
N GLY A 618 -26.33 -4.62 -29.12
CA GLY A 618 -26.23 -3.17 -28.94
C GLY A 618 -25.49 -2.43 -30.06
N GLY A 619 -25.18 -3.10 -31.17
CA GLY A 619 -24.38 -2.54 -32.27
C GLY A 619 -22.87 -2.63 -32.06
N ASN A 620 -22.11 -2.28 -33.11
CA ASN A 620 -20.65 -2.21 -33.07
C ASN A 620 -20.26 -0.84 -32.50
N LEU A 621 -19.84 -0.81 -31.23
CA LEU A 621 -19.41 0.42 -30.55
C LEU A 621 -17.91 0.72 -30.73
N PHE A 622 -17.17 -0.15 -31.42
CA PHE A 622 -15.89 0.25 -31.99
C PHE A 622 -16.17 0.88 -33.35
N PRO A 623 -15.84 2.16 -33.60
CA PRO A 623 -15.96 2.72 -34.93
C PRO A 623 -15.20 1.81 -35.90
N SER A 624 -15.91 1.27 -36.90
CA SER A 624 -15.38 0.31 -37.89
C SER A 624 -14.33 0.92 -38.83
N SER A 625 -14.05 2.21 -38.66
CA SER A 625 -12.99 2.99 -39.29
C SER A 625 -12.68 4.12 -38.30
N TYR A 626 -11.45 4.17 -37.80
CA TYR A 626 -10.98 5.22 -36.88
C TYR A 626 -10.81 6.61 -37.56
N ASP A 627 -11.50 6.85 -38.68
CA ASP A 627 -11.57 8.13 -39.38
C ASP A 627 -12.84 8.92 -39.04
N ASP A 628 -13.87 8.28 -38.46
CA ASP A 628 -15.18 8.89 -38.23
C ASP A 628 -15.44 9.32 -36.77
N VAL A 629 -14.39 9.51 -35.97
CA VAL A 629 -14.52 10.43 -34.83
C VAL A 629 -14.34 11.82 -35.43
N GLU A 630 -15.41 12.34 -36.06
CA GLU A 630 -15.52 13.78 -36.22
C GLU A 630 -15.22 14.39 -34.85
N GLU A 631 -14.20 15.24 -34.79
CA GLU A 631 -14.11 16.21 -33.73
C GLU A 631 -15.49 16.85 -33.67
N VAL A 632 -16.26 16.56 -32.63
CA VAL A 632 -17.33 17.46 -32.25
C VAL A 632 -16.59 18.72 -31.86
N GLU A 633 -16.35 19.59 -32.85
CA GLU A 633 -16.09 21.00 -32.64
C GLU A 633 -17.22 21.44 -31.73
N VAL A 634 -16.91 21.53 -30.44
CA VAL A 634 -17.72 22.32 -29.53
C VAL A 634 -17.56 23.72 -30.09
N ASP A 635 -18.53 24.14 -30.91
CA ASP A 635 -18.61 25.44 -31.56
C ASP A 635 -17.99 26.46 -30.61
N ALA A 636 -16.77 26.88 -30.94
CA ALA A 636 -16.07 27.88 -30.19
C ALA A 636 -16.98 29.11 -30.23
N ALA A 637 -17.52 29.48 -29.07
CA ALA A 637 -18.12 30.79 -28.89
C ALA A 637 -17.13 31.80 -29.50
N PRO A 638 -17.57 32.69 -30.42
CA PRO A 638 -16.65 33.48 -31.22
C PRO A 638 -15.75 34.28 -30.30
N SER A 639 -14.45 34.10 -30.48
CA SER A 639 -13.39 34.80 -29.77
C SER A 639 -13.46 36.28 -30.13
N VAL A 640 -14.18 37.06 -29.33
CA VAL A 640 -14.05 38.51 -29.34
C VAL A 640 -12.71 38.85 -28.69
N THR A 641 -11.71 39.12 -29.54
CA THR A 641 -10.46 39.74 -29.13
C THR A 641 -10.74 41.15 -28.63
N CYS A 642 -10.80 41.32 -27.31
CA CYS A 642 -10.80 42.63 -26.68
C CYS A 642 -9.34 43.08 -26.50
N GLU A 643 -8.86 43.93 -27.42
CA GLU A 643 -7.70 44.78 -27.15
C GLU A 643 -8.01 45.69 -25.96
N ALA A 644 -7.10 45.71 -24.99
CA ALA A 644 -7.20 46.51 -23.79
C ALA A 644 -7.09 48.01 -24.10
N ALA A 645 -8.14 48.77 -23.78
CA ALA A 645 -8.07 50.22 -23.62
C ALA A 645 -8.20 50.57 -22.12
N VAL A 646 -7.16 51.23 -21.63
CA VAL A 646 -6.97 51.75 -20.26
C VAL A 646 -8.01 52.82 -19.93
N VAL A 647 -8.72 52.72 -18.80
CA VAL A 647 -9.28 53.88 -18.08
C VAL A 647 -9.29 53.61 -16.56
N GLU A 648 -8.77 54.58 -15.81
CA GLU A 648 -8.73 54.68 -14.36
C GLU A 648 -10.10 54.99 -13.70
N ASN A 649 -10.15 54.73 -12.39
CA ASN A 649 -11.06 55.30 -11.38
C ASN A 649 -12.49 54.73 -11.24
N GLY A 650 -12.69 53.99 -10.15
CA GLY A 650 -13.56 54.43 -9.05
C GLY A 650 -15.08 54.30 -9.20
N THR A 651 -15.67 53.60 -8.22
CA THR A 651 -17.07 53.61 -7.72
C THR A 651 -18.15 52.84 -8.49
N ALA A 652 -18.80 51.95 -7.73
CA ALA A 652 -19.96 51.15 -8.08
C ALA A 652 -21.26 51.97 -8.06
N VAL A 653 -22.13 51.80 -9.07
CA VAL A 653 -23.58 52.06 -8.97
C VAL A 653 -24.35 51.16 -9.96
N SER A 654 -25.43 50.54 -9.47
CA SER A 654 -26.41 49.78 -10.25
C SER A 654 -27.26 50.69 -11.15
N ALA A 655 -27.46 50.36 -12.44
CA ALA A 655 -28.49 51.01 -13.26
C ALA A 655 -28.89 50.18 -14.51
N THR A 656 -30.12 49.65 -14.46
CA THR A 656 -31.18 49.63 -15.48
C THR A 656 -30.87 49.47 -16.98
N THR A 657 -31.58 48.49 -17.55
CA THR A 657 -31.50 47.83 -18.86
C THR A 657 -31.77 48.68 -20.11
N ASP A 658 -31.99 49.99 -20.00
CA ASP A 658 -32.37 50.83 -21.14
C ASP A 658 -31.23 51.66 -21.75
N LYS A 659 -30.09 51.82 -21.05
CA LYS A 659 -28.93 52.55 -21.60
C LYS A 659 -28.05 51.69 -22.52
N ALA A 660 -28.13 50.36 -22.42
CA ALA A 660 -27.30 49.42 -23.18
C ALA A 660 -27.63 49.34 -24.68
N LYS A 661 -28.83 49.76 -25.11
CA LYS A 661 -29.21 49.74 -26.54
C LYS A 661 -28.56 50.84 -27.38
N SER A 662 -28.07 51.92 -26.76
CA SER A 662 -27.60 53.11 -27.48
C SER A 662 -26.13 53.07 -27.93
N GLN A 663 -25.38 52.00 -27.60
CA GLN A 663 -23.95 51.88 -27.89
C GLN A 663 -23.59 50.68 -28.78
N LEU A 664 -24.57 49.93 -29.28
CA LEU A 664 -24.35 48.77 -30.15
C LEU A 664 -24.36 49.19 -31.62
N SER A 665 -23.41 48.68 -32.40
CA SER A 665 -23.40 48.85 -33.86
C SER A 665 -24.63 48.19 -34.50
N PRO A 666 -25.07 48.61 -35.70
CA PRO A 666 -26.24 48.04 -36.36
C PRO A 666 -26.16 46.52 -36.59
N CYS A 667 -24.93 45.98 -36.71
CA CYS A 667 -24.69 44.54 -36.85
C CYS A 667 -24.93 43.80 -35.53
N GLU A 668 -24.48 44.37 -34.40
CA GLU A 668 -24.64 43.78 -33.07
C GLU A 668 -26.09 43.85 -32.59
N GLN A 669 -26.82 44.92 -32.94
CA GLN A 669 -28.26 44.99 -32.66
C GLN A 669 -29.03 43.90 -33.40
N LYS A 670 -28.69 43.64 -34.66
CA LYS A 670 -29.31 42.59 -35.47
C LYS A 670 -28.98 41.19 -34.96
N ALA A 671 -27.74 40.96 -34.54
CA ALA A 671 -27.31 39.71 -33.92
C ALA A 671 -28.02 39.46 -32.58
N LEU A 672 -28.22 40.50 -31.77
CA LEU A 672 -28.96 40.42 -30.52
C LEU A 672 -30.45 40.11 -30.75
N GLU A 673 -31.07 40.76 -31.73
CA GLU A 673 -32.47 40.48 -32.10
C GLU A 673 -32.67 39.05 -32.62
N GLU A 674 -31.74 38.56 -33.45
CA GLU A 674 -31.78 37.17 -33.93
C GLU A 674 -31.55 36.15 -32.80
N ALA A 675 -30.66 36.45 -31.85
CA ALA A 675 -30.43 35.61 -30.67
C ALA A 675 -31.66 35.57 -29.75
N VAL A 676 -32.29 36.71 -29.50
CA VAL A 676 -33.53 36.79 -28.69
C VAL A 676 -34.67 36.05 -29.37
N ALA A 677 -34.82 36.17 -30.68
CA ALA A 677 -35.84 35.46 -31.45
C ALA A 677 -35.62 33.93 -31.41
N ARG A 678 -34.36 33.46 -31.45
CA ARG A 678 -34.04 32.03 -31.29
C ARG A 678 -34.40 31.50 -29.90
N ILE A 679 -34.12 32.27 -28.85
CA ILE A 679 -34.44 31.87 -27.47
C ILE A 679 -35.96 31.80 -27.26
N GLN A 680 -36.72 32.75 -27.83
CA GLN A 680 -38.18 32.73 -27.76
C GLN A 680 -38.77 31.51 -28.47
N ARG A 681 -38.30 31.18 -29.68
CA ARG A 681 -38.74 29.97 -30.40
C ARG A 681 -38.41 28.68 -29.63
N ALA A 682 -37.21 28.61 -29.03
CA ALA A 682 -36.82 27.46 -28.22
C ALA A 682 -37.69 27.31 -26.96
N ARG A 683 -38.13 28.44 -26.37
CA ARG A 683 -39.05 28.44 -25.23
C ARG A 683 -40.46 28.01 -25.62
N GLU A 684 -40.99 28.54 -26.73
CA GLU A 684 -42.30 28.15 -27.27
C GLU A 684 -42.33 26.64 -27.62
N GLN A 685 -41.25 26.11 -28.19
CA GLN A 685 -41.14 24.66 -28.46
C GLN A 685 -41.11 23.82 -27.18
N ARG A 686 -40.43 24.28 -26.12
CA ARG A 686 -40.43 23.61 -24.81
C ARG A 686 -41.79 23.67 -24.12
N GLU A 687 -42.47 24.80 -24.19
CA GLU A 687 -43.83 24.97 -23.64
C GLU A 687 -44.85 24.10 -24.41
N ALA A 688 -44.72 24.00 -25.74
CA ALA A 688 -45.54 23.11 -26.55
C ALA A 688 -45.27 21.62 -26.26
N GLN A 689 -44.02 21.22 -26.04
CA GLN A 689 -43.67 19.86 -25.62
C GLN A 689 -44.20 19.52 -24.22
N GLN A 690 -44.18 20.48 -23.28
CA GLN A 690 -44.77 20.29 -21.96
C GLN A 690 -46.30 20.14 -21.99
N GLN A 691 -46.98 20.89 -22.85
CA GLN A 691 -48.45 20.76 -23.03
C GLN A 691 -48.86 19.44 -23.69
N GLN A 692 -48.03 18.85 -24.55
CA GLN A 692 -48.27 17.52 -25.10
C GLN A 692 -48.04 16.39 -24.08
N GLN A 693 -47.16 16.60 -23.10
CA GLN A 693 -46.87 15.59 -22.05
C GLN A 693 -47.90 15.59 -20.91
N ASN A 694 -48.66 16.67 -20.72
CA ASN A 694 -49.72 16.77 -19.70
C ASN A 694 -51.00 17.39 -20.30
N PRO A 695 -51.92 16.61 -20.89
CA PRO A 695 -53.22 17.13 -21.28
C PRO A 695 -54.01 17.54 -20.03
N PRO A 696 -54.71 18.68 -20.05
CA PRO A 696 -55.52 19.13 -18.91
C PRO A 696 -56.64 18.11 -18.63
N SER A 697 -56.79 17.72 -17.38
CA SER A 697 -57.92 16.94 -16.90
C SER A 697 -59.20 17.76 -17.07
N GLU A 698 -60.10 17.30 -17.96
CA GLU A 698 -61.46 17.81 -17.98
C GLU A 698 -62.17 17.40 -16.67
N VAL A 699 -62.81 18.41 -16.07
CA VAL A 699 -63.55 18.38 -14.80
C VAL A 699 -64.80 17.50 -14.89
#